data_AF-C9MKX5-F1
#
_entry.id   AF-C9MKX5-F1
#
_cell.length_a   1.000
_cell.length_b   1.000
_cell.length_c   1.000
_cell.angle_alpha   90.00
_cell.angle_beta   90.00
_cell.angle_gamma   90.00
#
_symmetry.space_group_name_H-M   'P 1'
#
loop_
_entity.id
_entity.type
_entity.pdbx_description
1 polymer ?
#
loop_
_entity_poly.entity_id
_entity_poly.type
_entity_poly.pdbx_seq_one_letter_code
_entity_poly.pdbx_strand_id
1 'polypeptide(L)'
;MDKSKAAVDAVKLINQAKENLSLQPLMIKAVCSFFDFMKGKELSQADRLFLHYLANRAGLPQYYYPMLNIGEDVDEEVSLQTFSNYINESSLIVGEGIMLHRYQKELLERFKRGQRNRIFLSASTSFGKTFLIYEIVRKMEYTNVAFIFPTLSLLSENLFKIHLLPEYKWVKDNYVIHTLSDKEEISGRNLFIFTPERFLSFLDKNKEIQLDFVFVDEIYKLDNGFIIDEVAQENERDVAYRIALHELLKNPHIDSLLAGPYIALPTEDKKDTQFSFKTFLDYYDFVVVNYNHYEIVNKVEVFVKTASNIKIDNTFHLTFTNKTKSDRVVQLVTQLLNRGENAIVYCSTKASTEKYAKFLISENKYIKDIDSEKVIRLTNHIDSLFVNGKGAQWIVSKALKKGIGIHHGSVPKYIQQEIISLFNQNILKILICTTTITEGVNTTAKNVIVLSGKKGTKDLKKFDAQNIEGRAGRFMQHYQGRVFILDKKFADRMNEEDELLQHKFFDKNIDKKDVDIVLSDSNYLTTEQENRKKQLEDIKESGIMPKACFEEFRTISYDDKIYLYNTIARFSTTDHEKITELIRRYVGQRKSYLPGLELICQTIRPIIKNDNLCYYVENGNDQPGNCYLVGMISAFISKGFSGSVNYYIKKEEDVDKGVRKAANFVFNMLRYQVVKYFGLFNLLYKQFESIRKGVNVDEVNGIEALLLRLEYSADTRLGRQVSDIGASFNVVKYYDIKEKNPDNSEIVGEYYNQLDDYEKYNITKINQIL
;
A
#
# COMPACT_ATOMS: atom_id res chain seq x y z
N MET A 1 -22.60 14.50 28.35
CA MET A 1 -23.70 14.72 27.40
C MET A 1 -24.98 14.20 28.02
N ASP A 2 -26.08 14.94 27.92
CA ASP A 2 -27.42 14.47 28.35
C ASP A 2 -27.98 13.50 27.29
N LYS A 3 -28.47 12.33 27.71
CA LYS A 3 -29.03 11.28 26.84
C LYS A 3 -30.19 11.83 26.00
N SER A 4 -31.08 12.59 26.63
CA SER A 4 -32.26 13.16 25.98
C SER A 4 -31.89 14.17 24.92
N LYS A 5 -30.95 15.08 25.24
CA LYS A 5 -30.43 16.06 24.27
C LYS A 5 -29.80 15.37 23.05
N ALA A 6 -28.93 14.39 23.27
CA ALA A 6 -28.26 13.69 22.17
C ALA A 6 -29.23 12.90 21.29
N ALA A 7 -30.23 12.26 21.90
CA ALA A 7 -31.29 11.57 21.16
C ALA A 7 -32.13 12.55 20.30
N VAL A 8 -32.51 13.70 20.88
CA VAL A 8 -33.26 14.75 20.16
C VAL A 8 -32.46 15.29 18.98
N ASP A 9 -31.17 15.56 19.17
CA ASP A 9 -30.29 16.08 18.11
C ASP A 9 -30.17 15.07 16.96
N ALA A 10 -30.01 13.78 17.26
CA ALA A 10 -29.97 12.72 16.24
C ALA A 10 -31.31 12.60 15.47
N VAL A 11 -32.45 12.63 16.16
CA VAL A 11 -33.78 12.52 15.52
C VAL A 11 -34.09 13.73 14.64
N LYS A 12 -33.73 14.94 15.09
CA LYS A 12 -33.88 16.16 14.28
C LYS A 12 -33.11 16.04 12.97
N LEU A 13 -31.84 15.65 13.04
CA LEU A 13 -31.00 15.49 11.85
C LEU A 13 -31.49 14.37 10.94
N ILE A 14 -32.00 13.25 11.48
CA ILE A 14 -32.62 12.19 10.66
C ILE A 14 -33.80 12.73 9.86
N ASN A 15 -34.68 13.51 10.48
CA ASN A 15 -35.85 14.05 9.79
C ASN A 15 -35.45 15.12 8.76
N GLN A 16 -34.54 16.02 9.11
CA GLN A 16 -34.02 17.02 8.17
C GLN A 16 -33.28 16.39 6.98
N ALA A 17 -32.55 15.30 7.20
CA ALA A 17 -31.81 14.59 6.15
C ALA A 17 -32.73 13.84 5.16
N LYS A 18 -34.01 13.61 5.49
CA LYS A 18 -35.01 13.10 4.54
C LYS A 18 -35.38 14.15 3.50
N GLU A 19 -35.42 15.42 3.90
CA GLU A 19 -35.78 16.55 3.03
C GLU A 19 -34.56 17.13 2.31
N ASN A 20 -33.39 17.10 2.97
CA ASN A 20 -32.15 17.63 2.42
C ASN A 20 -31.00 16.61 2.56
N LEU A 21 -30.66 15.95 1.45
CA LEU A 21 -29.62 14.92 1.41
C LEU A 21 -28.23 15.45 1.82
N SER A 22 -27.96 16.76 1.70
CA SER A 22 -26.68 17.34 2.13
C SER A 22 -26.45 17.29 3.65
N LEU A 23 -27.50 17.04 4.44
CA LEU A 23 -27.41 16.87 5.90
C LEU A 23 -27.14 15.41 6.33
N GLN A 24 -27.14 14.44 5.40
CA GLN A 24 -26.84 13.04 5.73
C GLN A 24 -25.48 12.83 6.42
N PRO A 25 -24.38 13.49 5.99
CA PRO A 25 -23.11 13.47 6.73
C PRO A 25 -23.24 13.87 8.21
N LEU A 26 -23.96 14.96 8.49
CA LEU A 26 -24.16 15.45 9.86
C LEU A 26 -25.06 14.51 10.66
N MET A 27 -26.08 13.95 10.03
CA MET A 27 -26.94 12.91 10.61
C MET A 27 -26.12 11.68 11.02
N ILE A 28 -25.28 11.14 10.13
CA ILE A 28 -24.40 10.00 10.45
C ILE A 28 -23.55 10.35 11.68
N LYS A 29 -22.91 11.52 11.69
CA LYS A 29 -22.07 11.97 12.81
C LYS A 29 -22.82 12.01 14.14
N ALA A 30 -24.07 12.49 14.13
CA ALA A 30 -24.92 12.53 15.32
C ALA A 30 -25.29 11.12 15.80
N VAL A 31 -25.67 10.23 14.88
CA VAL A 31 -25.98 8.82 15.19
C VAL A 31 -24.75 8.11 15.75
N CYS A 32 -23.58 8.21 15.12
CA CYS A 32 -22.32 7.69 15.64
C CYS A 32 -22.03 8.14 17.08
N SER A 33 -22.22 9.44 17.34
CA SER A 33 -21.95 10.03 18.66
C SER A 33 -22.93 9.50 19.72
N PHE A 34 -24.18 9.26 19.35
CA PHE A 34 -25.18 8.67 20.24
C PHE A 34 -24.87 7.19 20.53
N PHE A 35 -24.50 6.41 19.52
CA PHE A 35 -24.08 5.02 19.69
C PHE A 35 -22.84 4.90 20.59
N ASP A 36 -21.82 5.75 20.37
CA ASP A 36 -20.64 5.77 21.24
C ASP A 36 -21.00 6.11 22.70
N PHE A 37 -21.93 7.04 22.90
CA PHE A 37 -22.42 7.40 24.22
C PHE A 37 -23.20 6.27 24.90
N MET A 38 -23.92 5.43 24.15
CA MET A 38 -24.69 4.31 24.69
C MET A 38 -23.85 3.06 24.90
N LYS A 39 -22.72 2.92 24.20
CA LYS A 39 -21.82 1.77 24.31
C LYS A 39 -21.38 1.50 25.76
N GLY A 40 -21.51 0.24 26.17
CA GLY A 40 -21.08 -0.23 27.50
C GLY A 40 -22.04 0.11 28.65
N LYS A 41 -23.22 0.66 28.35
CA LYS A 41 -24.32 0.84 29.31
C LYS A 41 -25.30 -0.32 29.21
N GLU A 42 -26.02 -0.60 30.29
CA GLU A 42 -27.18 -1.47 30.23
C GLU A 42 -28.27 -0.82 29.36
N LEU A 43 -28.78 -1.58 28.40
CA LEU A 43 -29.76 -1.12 27.43
C LEU A 43 -31.14 -1.67 27.82
N SER A 44 -32.10 -0.77 28.04
CA SER A 44 -33.51 -1.16 28.14
C SER A 44 -34.05 -1.62 26.79
N GLN A 45 -35.20 -2.32 26.78
CA GLN A 45 -35.88 -2.68 25.53
C GLN A 45 -36.18 -1.45 24.65
N ALA A 46 -36.61 -0.34 25.26
CA ALA A 46 -36.83 0.93 24.54
C ALA A 46 -35.53 1.49 23.94
N ASP A 47 -34.40 1.35 24.63
CA ASP A 47 -33.09 1.76 24.11
C ASP A 47 -32.67 0.91 22.91
N ARG A 48 -32.87 -0.41 22.99
CA ARG A 48 -32.59 -1.35 21.90
C ARG A 48 -33.41 -1.01 20.65
N LEU A 49 -34.73 -0.90 20.79
CA LEU A 49 -35.64 -0.52 19.70
C LEU A 49 -35.28 0.84 19.09
N PHE A 50 -34.92 1.82 19.93
CA PHE A 50 -34.54 3.15 19.45
C PHE A 50 -33.19 3.15 18.71
N LEU A 51 -32.18 2.44 19.22
CA LEU A 51 -30.90 2.28 18.55
C LEU A 51 -31.07 1.56 17.21
N HIS A 52 -31.85 0.48 17.18
CA HIS A 52 -32.18 -0.27 15.97
C HIS A 52 -32.84 0.65 14.91
N TYR A 53 -33.78 1.50 15.33
CA TYR A 53 -34.37 2.54 14.49
C TYR A 53 -33.33 3.55 13.97
N LEU A 54 -32.50 4.12 14.85
CA LEU A 54 -31.49 5.12 14.46
C LEU A 54 -30.49 4.56 13.44
N ALA A 55 -29.99 3.34 13.67
CA ALA A 55 -29.07 2.65 12.78
C ALA A 55 -29.67 2.46 11.37
N ASN A 56 -30.91 1.95 11.30
CA ASN A 56 -31.61 1.75 10.03
C ASN A 56 -31.88 3.06 9.29
N ARG A 57 -32.31 4.11 9.99
CA ARG A 57 -32.55 5.42 9.37
C ARG A 57 -31.27 6.05 8.86
N ALA A 58 -30.16 5.90 9.58
CA ALA A 58 -28.84 6.32 9.12
C ALA A 58 -28.28 5.48 7.96
N GLY A 59 -28.92 4.34 7.63
CA GLY A 59 -28.43 3.42 6.61
C GLY A 59 -27.23 2.59 7.08
N LEU A 60 -27.07 2.44 8.39
CA LEU A 60 -25.97 1.77 9.07
C LEU A 60 -26.48 0.72 10.07
N PRO A 61 -27.35 -0.22 9.66
CA PRO A 61 -27.91 -1.24 10.57
C PRO A 61 -26.85 -2.05 11.30
N GLN A 62 -25.66 -2.22 10.71
CA GLN A 62 -24.55 -2.94 11.31
C GLN A 62 -24.02 -2.30 12.61
N TYR A 63 -24.38 -1.04 12.89
CA TYR A 63 -24.11 -0.42 14.18
C TYR A 63 -24.87 -1.05 15.33
N TYR A 64 -26.02 -1.66 15.07
CA TYR A 64 -26.88 -2.16 16.12
C TYR A 64 -26.33 -3.45 16.74
N TYR A 65 -25.95 -4.44 15.92
CA TYR A 65 -25.57 -5.76 16.41
C TYR A 65 -24.39 -5.77 17.41
N PRO A 66 -23.32 -4.96 17.27
CA PRO A 66 -22.25 -4.91 18.26
C PRO A 66 -22.66 -4.34 19.64
N MET A 67 -23.88 -3.81 19.77
CA MET A 67 -24.45 -3.37 21.05
C MET A 67 -25.15 -4.48 21.82
N LEU A 68 -25.44 -5.62 21.17
CA LEU A 68 -26.15 -6.74 21.77
C LEU A 68 -25.15 -7.72 22.42
N ASN A 69 -25.53 -8.31 23.55
CA ASN A 69 -24.74 -9.41 24.12
C ASN A 69 -24.99 -10.71 23.34
N ILE A 70 -24.03 -11.63 23.40
CA ILE A 70 -24.15 -12.95 22.77
C ILE A 70 -25.37 -13.68 23.37
N GLY A 71 -26.32 -14.07 22.54
CA GLY A 71 -27.53 -14.78 22.95
C GLY A 71 -28.68 -13.90 23.43
N GLU A 72 -28.53 -12.57 23.39
CA GLU A 72 -29.70 -11.67 23.53
C GLU A 72 -30.52 -11.68 22.25
N ASP A 73 -31.82 -11.92 22.37
CA ASP A 73 -32.76 -11.74 21.27
C ASP A 73 -32.79 -10.27 20.84
N VAL A 74 -32.76 -10.07 19.53
CA VAL A 74 -32.62 -8.76 18.88
C VAL A 74 -33.77 -7.82 19.26
N ASP A 75 -34.99 -8.36 19.37
CA ASP A 75 -36.21 -7.66 19.78
C ASP A 75 -37.25 -8.67 20.34
N GLU A 76 -37.63 -8.57 21.62
CA GLU A 76 -38.71 -9.39 22.23
C GLU A 76 -40.11 -8.97 21.73
N GLU A 77 -40.27 -7.74 21.25
CA GLU A 77 -41.50 -7.21 20.65
C GLU A 77 -41.28 -6.78 19.19
N VAL A 78 -41.97 -7.45 18.27
CA VAL A 78 -41.93 -7.11 16.84
C VAL A 78 -43.04 -6.09 16.52
N SER A 79 -42.70 -4.80 16.62
CA SER A 79 -43.57 -3.72 16.14
C SER A 79 -43.56 -3.59 14.61
N LEU A 80 -44.53 -2.88 14.02
CA LEU A 80 -44.50 -2.53 12.58
C LEU A 80 -43.21 -1.79 12.18
N GLN A 81 -42.67 -0.95 13.08
CA GLN A 81 -41.42 -0.24 12.84
C GLN A 81 -40.23 -1.21 12.84
N THR A 82 -40.20 -2.17 13.78
CA THR A 82 -39.18 -3.22 13.86
C THR A 82 -39.22 -4.10 12.61
N PHE A 83 -40.42 -4.51 12.18
CA PHE A 83 -40.61 -5.28 10.95
C PHE A 83 -40.15 -4.51 9.70
N SER A 84 -40.45 -3.21 9.61
CA SER A 84 -39.94 -2.35 8.53
C SER A 84 -38.42 -2.25 8.52
N ASN A 85 -37.77 -2.23 9.69
CA ASN A 85 -36.31 -2.26 9.78
C ASN A 85 -35.75 -3.56 9.22
N TYR A 86 -36.28 -4.72 9.61
CA TYR A 86 -35.82 -6.01 9.07
C TYR A 86 -36.00 -6.12 7.55
N ILE A 87 -37.08 -5.57 6.98
CA ILE A 87 -37.23 -5.51 5.53
C ILE A 87 -36.11 -4.67 4.90
N ASN A 88 -35.81 -3.49 5.47
CA ASN A 88 -34.72 -2.66 4.97
C ASN A 88 -33.36 -3.36 5.09
N GLU A 89 -33.09 -4.02 6.21
CA GLU A 89 -31.87 -4.79 6.43
C GLU A 89 -31.72 -5.92 5.42
N SER A 90 -32.81 -6.65 5.14
CA SER A 90 -32.81 -7.73 4.15
C SER A 90 -32.39 -7.24 2.76
N SER A 91 -32.78 -6.03 2.38
CA SER A 91 -32.39 -5.43 1.08
C SER A 91 -30.89 -5.12 0.96
N LEU A 92 -30.21 -5.01 2.11
CA LEU A 92 -28.77 -4.73 2.22
C LEU A 92 -27.92 -5.99 2.28
N ILE A 93 -28.52 -7.16 2.43
CA ILE A 93 -27.83 -8.45 2.39
C ILE A 93 -27.56 -8.84 0.94
N VAL A 94 -26.30 -9.16 0.62
CA VAL A 94 -25.84 -9.48 -0.75
C VAL A 94 -25.22 -10.87 -0.87
N GLY A 95 -25.10 -11.59 0.24
CA GLY A 95 -24.61 -12.96 0.32
C GLY A 95 -24.74 -13.50 1.74
N GLU A 96 -24.43 -14.77 1.96
CA GLU A 96 -24.46 -15.38 3.29
C GLU A 96 -23.55 -14.62 4.26
N GLY A 97 -24.14 -14.00 5.29
CA GLY A 97 -23.43 -13.23 6.31
C GLY A 97 -22.89 -11.87 5.85
N ILE A 98 -23.22 -11.40 4.63
CA ILE A 98 -22.66 -10.17 4.05
C ILE A 98 -23.75 -9.10 3.96
N MET A 99 -23.64 -8.07 4.82
CA MET A 99 -24.53 -6.91 4.84
C MET A 99 -23.78 -5.62 4.48
N LEU A 100 -24.21 -4.95 3.41
CA LEU A 100 -23.71 -3.64 3.00
C LEU A 100 -24.36 -2.53 3.81
N HIS A 101 -23.69 -1.40 3.99
CA HIS A 101 -24.41 -0.19 4.42
C HIS A 101 -25.11 0.45 3.22
N ARG A 102 -26.09 1.33 3.46
CA ARG A 102 -26.91 1.95 2.41
C ARG A 102 -26.06 2.54 1.28
N TYR A 103 -25.03 3.31 1.62
CA TYR A 103 -24.18 3.98 0.63
C TYR A 103 -23.32 3.03 -0.22
N GLN A 104 -22.94 1.86 0.32
CA GLN A 104 -22.29 0.79 -0.44
C GLN A 104 -23.29 0.13 -1.39
N LYS A 105 -24.52 -0.11 -0.92
CA LYS A 105 -25.60 -0.67 -1.74
C LYS A 105 -25.96 0.26 -2.91
N GLU A 106 -26.12 1.56 -2.64
CA GLU A 106 -26.37 2.58 -3.66
C GLU A 106 -25.29 2.57 -4.76
N LEU A 107 -24.02 2.42 -4.38
CA LEU A 107 -22.93 2.30 -5.34
C LEU A 107 -22.97 0.97 -6.11
N LEU A 108 -23.21 -0.16 -5.43
CA LEU A 108 -23.37 -1.46 -6.08
C LEU A 108 -24.51 -1.45 -7.10
N GLU A 109 -25.61 -0.75 -6.82
CA GLU A 109 -26.77 -0.64 -7.71
C GLU A 109 -26.52 0.18 -8.98
N ARG A 110 -25.51 1.05 -8.98
CA ARG A 110 -25.09 1.78 -10.19
C ARG A 110 -24.46 0.86 -11.23
N PHE A 111 -23.86 -0.25 -10.82
CA PHE A 111 -23.35 -1.26 -11.75
C PHE A 111 -24.51 -2.06 -12.36
N LYS A 112 -24.67 -1.97 -13.69
CA LYS A 112 -25.75 -2.62 -14.44
C LYS A 112 -25.18 -3.44 -15.58
N ARG A 113 -25.60 -4.71 -15.69
CA ARG A 113 -25.20 -5.60 -16.79
C ARG A 113 -25.66 -5.02 -18.13
N GLY A 114 -24.82 -5.12 -19.15
CA GLY A 114 -25.10 -4.62 -20.50
C GLY A 114 -25.03 -3.10 -20.67
N GLN A 115 -24.59 -2.36 -19.65
CA GLN A 115 -24.31 -0.92 -19.73
C GLN A 115 -22.83 -0.69 -19.41
N ARG A 116 -22.26 0.41 -19.91
CA ARG A 116 -20.90 0.83 -19.57
C ARG A 116 -20.89 1.37 -18.14
N ASN A 117 -20.12 0.74 -17.27
CA ASN A 117 -20.03 1.09 -15.85
C ASN A 117 -18.64 1.67 -15.56
N ARG A 118 -18.51 3.00 -15.68
CA ARG A 118 -17.30 3.72 -15.28
C ARG A 118 -17.61 4.69 -14.14
N ILE A 119 -17.11 4.37 -12.96
CA ILE A 119 -17.41 5.13 -11.73
C ILE A 119 -16.11 5.58 -11.06
N PHE A 120 -16.06 6.85 -10.71
CA PHE A 120 -15.05 7.41 -9.83
C PHE A 120 -15.65 7.59 -8.43
N LEU A 121 -15.07 6.92 -7.43
CA LEU A 121 -15.49 6.97 -6.04
C LEU A 121 -14.47 7.75 -5.20
N SER A 122 -14.87 8.91 -4.70
CA SER A 122 -14.15 9.55 -3.60
C SER A 122 -14.89 9.31 -2.29
N ALA A 123 -14.28 8.57 -1.34
CA ALA A 123 -14.94 8.22 -0.09
C ALA A 123 -13.97 8.04 1.08
N SER A 124 -14.40 8.37 2.30
CA SER A 124 -13.60 8.27 3.52
C SER A 124 -12.87 6.92 3.68
N THR A 125 -11.82 6.90 4.50
CA THR A 125 -11.06 5.66 4.76
C THR A 125 -11.90 4.58 5.45
N SER A 126 -12.97 4.98 6.15
CA SER A 126 -13.90 4.10 6.87
C SER A 126 -14.99 3.49 5.98
N PHE A 127 -15.16 3.94 4.73
CA PHE A 127 -16.25 3.54 3.82
C PHE A 127 -16.22 2.06 3.36
N GLY A 128 -15.08 1.37 3.49
CA GLY A 128 -14.98 -0.04 3.07
C GLY A 128 -14.90 -0.25 1.56
N LYS A 129 -14.16 0.63 0.84
CA LYS A 129 -13.99 0.58 -0.63
C LYS A 129 -13.56 -0.80 -1.15
N THR A 130 -12.52 -1.39 -0.57
CA THR A 130 -11.97 -2.70 -0.98
C THR A 130 -12.93 -3.86 -0.72
N PHE A 131 -13.86 -3.74 0.22
CA PHE A 131 -14.86 -4.79 0.45
C PHE A 131 -15.90 -4.80 -0.68
N LEU A 132 -16.30 -3.62 -1.14
CA LEU A 132 -17.31 -3.47 -2.19
C LEU A 132 -16.91 -4.05 -3.54
N ILE A 133 -15.63 -4.06 -3.88
CA ILE A 133 -15.15 -4.53 -5.20
C ILE A 133 -15.50 -6.00 -5.45
N TYR A 134 -15.46 -6.83 -4.41
CA TYR A 134 -15.77 -8.25 -4.52
C TYR A 134 -17.27 -8.46 -4.79
N GLU A 135 -18.13 -7.66 -4.18
CA GLU A 135 -19.57 -7.72 -4.43
C GLU A 135 -19.94 -7.18 -5.81
N ILE A 136 -19.20 -6.20 -6.34
CA ILE A 136 -19.34 -5.76 -7.73
C ILE A 136 -18.98 -6.90 -8.69
N VAL A 137 -17.83 -7.55 -8.49
CA VAL A 137 -17.40 -8.69 -9.32
C VAL A 137 -18.41 -9.84 -9.22
N ARG A 138 -18.91 -10.15 -8.01
CA ARG A 138 -19.94 -11.18 -7.80
C ARG A 138 -21.23 -10.85 -8.56
N LYS A 139 -21.71 -9.62 -8.46
CA LYS A 139 -22.95 -9.16 -9.11
C LYS A 139 -22.80 -9.13 -10.63
N MET A 140 -21.65 -8.72 -11.15
CA MET A 140 -21.45 -8.48 -12.57
C MET A 140 -20.93 -9.70 -13.33
N GLU A 141 -20.33 -10.67 -12.63
CA GLU A 141 -19.80 -11.92 -13.19
C GLU A 141 -18.76 -11.71 -14.32
N TYR A 142 -17.90 -10.71 -14.17
CA TYR A 142 -16.81 -10.44 -15.11
C TYR A 142 -15.87 -11.65 -15.27
N THR A 143 -15.31 -11.86 -16.45
CA THR A 143 -14.40 -12.99 -16.72
C THR A 143 -12.97 -12.62 -16.37
N ASN A 144 -12.46 -11.52 -16.92
CA ASN A 144 -11.07 -11.07 -16.72
C ASN A 144 -11.06 -9.76 -15.94
N VAL A 145 -10.62 -9.83 -14.68
CA VAL A 145 -10.68 -8.73 -13.72
C VAL A 145 -9.28 -8.32 -13.28
N ALA A 146 -8.98 -7.02 -13.27
CA ALA A 146 -7.74 -6.50 -12.72
C ALA A 146 -7.96 -5.58 -11.52
N PHE A 147 -7.31 -5.89 -10.39
CA PHE A 147 -7.23 -5.04 -9.20
C PHE A 147 -5.84 -4.44 -9.09
N ILE A 148 -5.76 -3.12 -9.22
CA ILE A 148 -4.52 -2.34 -9.12
C ILE A 148 -4.44 -1.68 -7.76
N PHE A 149 -3.55 -2.21 -6.92
CA PHE A 149 -3.25 -1.68 -5.61
C PHE A 149 -1.91 -0.93 -5.61
N PRO A 150 -1.76 0.15 -4.84
CA PRO A 150 -0.57 0.96 -4.91
C PRO A 150 0.65 0.36 -4.19
N THR A 151 0.48 -0.70 -3.41
CA THR A 151 1.57 -1.36 -2.68
C THR A 151 1.40 -2.88 -2.68
N LEU A 152 2.52 -3.61 -2.65
CA LEU A 152 2.47 -5.07 -2.47
C LEU A 152 1.84 -5.48 -1.13
N SER A 153 1.86 -4.62 -0.11
CA SER A 153 1.25 -4.96 1.19
C SER A 153 -0.27 -5.11 1.08
N LEU A 154 -0.92 -4.23 0.30
CA LEU A 154 -2.36 -4.31 0.03
C LEU A 154 -2.69 -5.51 -0.86
N LEU A 155 -1.83 -5.82 -1.83
CA LEU A 155 -1.94 -7.04 -2.64
C LEU A 155 -1.93 -8.28 -1.74
N SER A 156 -0.93 -8.45 -0.88
CA SER A 156 -0.85 -9.61 0.02
C SER A 156 -2.06 -9.66 0.96
N GLU A 157 -2.51 -8.52 1.50
CA GLU A 157 -3.70 -8.46 2.37
C GLU A 157 -4.95 -9.00 1.65
N ASN A 158 -5.16 -8.61 0.39
CA ASN A 158 -6.29 -9.12 -0.40
C ASN A 158 -6.16 -10.62 -0.70
N LEU A 159 -4.94 -11.09 -0.99
CA LEU A 159 -4.70 -12.52 -1.18
C LEU A 159 -5.01 -13.33 0.10
N PHE A 160 -4.58 -12.84 1.27
CA PHE A 160 -4.94 -13.46 2.55
C PHE A 160 -6.45 -13.48 2.78
N LYS A 161 -7.18 -12.41 2.44
CA LYS A 161 -8.64 -12.38 2.55
C LYS A 161 -9.29 -13.46 1.70
N ILE A 162 -8.91 -13.55 0.42
CA ILE A 162 -9.50 -14.51 -0.52
C ILE A 162 -9.28 -15.96 -0.08
N HIS A 163 -8.09 -16.29 0.43
CA HIS A 163 -7.76 -17.67 0.77
C HIS A 163 -8.15 -18.09 2.20
N LEU A 164 -8.24 -17.16 3.15
CA LEU A 164 -8.42 -17.50 4.57
C LEU A 164 -9.80 -17.14 5.14
N LEU A 165 -10.53 -16.21 4.52
CA LEU A 165 -11.82 -15.75 5.04
C LEU A 165 -12.99 -16.43 4.29
N PRO A 166 -13.94 -17.08 5.00
CA PRO A 166 -15.03 -17.81 4.37
C PRO A 166 -15.89 -16.97 3.42
N GLU A 167 -16.09 -15.69 3.72
CA GLU A 167 -16.94 -14.78 2.95
C GLU A 167 -16.41 -14.54 1.52
N TYR A 168 -15.11 -14.79 1.30
CA TYR A 168 -14.41 -14.61 0.02
C TYR A 168 -14.09 -15.93 -0.68
N LYS A 169 -14.45 -17.07 -0.08
CA LYS A 169 -14.15 -18.40 -0.63
C LYS A 169 -14.65 -18.56 -2.07
N TRP A 170 -15.82 -18.00 -2.38
CA TRP A 170 -16.38 -17.99 -3.72
C TRP A 170 -15.42 -17.41 -4.79
N VAL A 171 -14.54 -16.46 -4.44
CA VAL A 171 -13.57 -15.91 -5.39
C VAL A 171 -12.59 -17.01 -5.80
N LYS A 172 -12.03 -17.72 -4.83
CA LYS A 172 -11.11 -18.83 -5.05
C LYS A 172 -11.77 -19.98 -5.83
N ASP A 173 -13.04 -20.25 -5.54
CA ASP A 173 -13.79 -21.32 -6.20
C ASP A 173 -14.15 -20.99 -7.67
N ASN A 174 -14.13 -19.70 -8.06
CA ASN A 174 -14.58 -19.25 -9.39
C ASN A 174 -13.52 -18.56 -10.25
N TYR A 175 -12.39 -18.11 -9.69
CA TYR A 175 -11.34 -17.36 -10.40
C TYR A 175 -9.95 -17.95 -10.18
N VAL A 176 -9.16 -17.98 -11.25
CA VAL A 176 -7.71 -18.19 -11.18
C VAL A 176 -7.05 -16.87 -10.78
N ILE A 177 -6.27 -16.87 -9.70
CA ILE A 177 -5.68 -15.66 -9.12
C ILE A 177 -4.23 -15.51 -9.61
N HIS A 178 -3.93 -14.38 -10.26
CA HIS A 178 -2.60 -14.07 -10.78
C HIS A 178 -1.99 -12.87 -10.05
N THR A 179 -0.78 -13.05 -9.51
CA THR A 179 -0.03 -11.99 -8.79
C THR A 179 1.38 -11.75 -9.33
N LEU A 180 1.87 -12.66 -10.18
CA LEU A 180 3.17 -12.58 -10.85
C LEU A 180 3.03 -11.89 -12.20
N SER A 181 4.09 -11.18 -12.62
CA SER A 181 4.14 -10.53 -13.93
C SER A 181 4.66 -11.46 -15.04
N ASP A 182 4.64 -12.78 -14.85
CA ASP A 182 5.18 -13.76 -15.79
C ASP A 182 4.19 -14.05 -16.94
N LYS A 183 4.61 -14.85 -17.92
CA LYS A 183 3.70 -15.35 -18.96
C LYS A 183 2.76 -16.36 -18.31
N GLU A 184 1.46 -16.10 -18.36
CA GLU A 184 0.45 -16.88 -17.65
C GLU A 184 -0.48 -17.59 -18.65
N GLU A 185 -0.83 -18.84 -18.38
CA GLU A 185 -1.87 -19.56 -19.13
C GLU A 185 -3.24 -19.10 -18.61
N ILE A 186 -3.88 -18.23 -19.39
CA ILE A 186 -5.17 -17.64 -19.06
C ILE A 186 -6.26 -18.65 -19.44
N SER A 187 -7.03 -19.12 -18.47
CA SER A 187 -8.15 -20.05 -18.71
C SER A 187 -9.32 -19.78 -17.76
N GLY A 188 -10.55 -19.90 -18.27
CA GLY A 188 -11.74 -19.62 -17.46
C GLY A 188 -11.84 -18.15 -17.04
N ARG A 189 -12.17 -17.91 -15.77
CA ARG A 189 -12.23 -16.56 -15.17
C ARG A 189 -10.93 -16.26 -14.43
N ASN A 190 -10.40 -15.06 -14.61
CA ASN A 190 -9.07 -14.67 -14.14
C ASN A 190 -9.15 -13.39 -13.29
N LEU A 191 -8.51 -13.41 -12.13
CA LEU A 191 -8.38 -12.27 -11.23
C LEU A 191 -6.90 -11.89 -11.11
N PHE A 192 -6.53 -10.79 -11.75
CA PHE A 192 -5.21 -10.19 -11.70
C PHE A 192 -5.12 -9.22 -10.53
N ILE A 193 -4.19 -9.43 -9.60
CA ILE A 193 -3.96 -8.52 -8.48
C ILE A 193 -2.53 -7.99 -8.57
N PHE A 194 -2.38 -6.71 -8.94
CA PHE A 194 -1.09 -6.13 -9.28
C PHE A 194 -0.86 -4.75 -8.64
N THR A 195 0.41 -4.35 -8.61
CA THR A 195 0.78 -2.93 -8.52
C THR A 195 0.90 -2.34 -9.93
N PRO A 196 0.90 -1.00 -10.09
CA PRO A 196 1.06 -0.40 -11.42
C PRO A 196 2.29 -0.91 -12.18
N GLU A 197 3.43 -1.02 -11.51
CA GLU A 197 4.68 -1.50 -12.10
C GLU A 197 4.59 -2.96 -12.55
N ARG A 198 3.93 -3.80 -11.74
CA ARG A 198 3.70 -5.21 -12.09
C ARG A 198 2.75 -5.38 -13.24
N PHE A 199 1.70 -4.57 -13.30
CA PHE A 199 0.76 -4.58 -14.41
C PHE A 199 1.47 -4.22 -15.71
N LEU A 200 2.34 -3.19 -15.72
CA LEU A 200 3.13 -2.85 -16.91
C LEU A 200 4.09 -3.97 -17.30
N SER A 201 4.78 -4.58 -16.34
CA SER A 201 5.65 -5.74 -16.59
C SER A 201 4.88 -6.95 -17.11
N PHE A 202 3.65 -7.17 -16.62
CA PHE A 202 2.75 -8.22 -17.08
C PHE A 202 2.29 -7.97 -18.51
N LEU A 203 1.91 -6.73 -18.84
CA LEU A 203 1.47 -6.32 -20.17
C LEU A 203 2.58 -6.49 -21.22
N ASP A 204 3.83 -6.25 -20.85
CA ASP A 204 4.99 -6.47 -21.74
C ASP A 204 5.10 -7.94 -22.19
N LYS A 205 4.73 -8.88 -21.32
CA LYS A 205 4.79 -10.33 -21.58
C LYS A 205 3.47 -10.92 -22.11
N ASN A 206 2.34 -10.25 -21.89
CA ASN A 206 1.00 -10.77 -22.17
C ASN A 206 0.16 -9.74 -22.97
N LYS A 207 0.56 -9.47 -24.22
CA LYS A 207 -0.03 -8.38 -25.05
C LYS A 207 -1.47 -8.63 -25.51
N GLU A 208 -1.97 -9.86 -25.43
CA GLU A 208 -3.29 -10.26 -25.98
C GLU A 208 -4.41 -10.28 -24.94
N ILE A 209 -4.12 -10.00 -23.66
CA ILE A 209 -5.12 -10.03 -22.59
C ILE A 209 -6.21 -8.97 -22.80
N GLN A 210 -7.47 -9.39 -22.73
CA GLN A 210 -8.62 -8.49 -22.69
C GLN A 210 -9.25 -8.53 -21.30
N LEU A 211 -9.34 -7.35 -20.68
CA LEU A 211 -9.94 -7.17 -19.35
C LEU A 211 -11.38 -6.66 -19.50
N ASP A 212 -12.28 -7.17 -18.66
CA ASP A 212 -13.70 -6.76 -18.62
C ASP A 212 -13.92 -5.69 -17.54
N PHE A 213 -13.18 -5.77 -16.43
CA PHE A 213 -13.30 -4.87 -15.29
C PHE A 213 -11.96 -4.52 -14.67
N VAL A 214 -11.80 -3.25 -14.32
CA VAL A 214 -10.61 -2.75 -13.62
C VAL A 214 -11.02 -1.99 -12.38
N PHE A 215 -10.38 -2.32 -11.26
CA PHE A 215 -10.39 -1.52 -10.04
C PHE A 215 -9.02 -0.90 -9.82
N VAL A 216 -8.98 0.42 -9.59
CA VAL A 216 -7.75 1.15 -9.31
C VAL A 216 -7.91 1.89 -7.97
N ASP A 217 -7.12 1.48 -6.97
CA ASP A 217 -7.18 2.04 -5.61
C ASP A 217 -6.14 3.16 -5.40
N GLU A 218 -6.45 4.10 -4.52
CA GLU A 218 -5.62 5.27 -4.21
C GLU A 218 -5.21 6.08 -5.46
N ILE A 219 -6.17 6.37 -6.34
CA ILE A 219 -6.02 7.08 -7.63
C ILE A 219 -5.26 8.41 -7.52
N TYR A 220 -5.28 9.07 -6.36
CA TYR A 220 -4.50 10.28 -6.11
C TYR A 220 -2.98 10.09 -6.27
N LYS A 221 -2.48 8.84 -6.30
CA LYS A 221 -1.06 8.53 -6.53
C LYS A 221 -0.56 8.78 -7.95
N LEU A 222 -1.45 9.11 -8.88
CA LEU A 222 -1.07 9.58 -10.22
C LEU A 222 -0.43 10.98 -10.22
N ASP A 223 -0.68 11.77 -9.17
CA ASP A 223 -0.19 13.13 -8.99
C ASP A 223 0.71 13.23 -7.76
N ASN A 224 2.02 13.34 -7.99
CA ASN A 224 2.97 13.51 -6.89
C ASN A 224 2.88 14.91 -6.26
N GLY A 225 2.43 15.92 -7.02
CA GLY A 225 2.15 17.27 -6.52
C GLY A 225 1.05 17.27 -5.47
N PHE A 226 0.09 16.33 -5.57
CA PHE A 226 -0.95 16.10 -4.57
C PHE A 226 -0.43 15.43 -3.27
N ILE A 227 0.79 14.88 -3.26
CA ILE A 227 1.33 14.07 -2.14
C ILE A 227 2.52 14.75 -1.44
N ILE A 228 3.31 15.58 -2.14
CA ILE A 228 4.54 16.20 -1.60
C ILE A 228 4.78 17.60 -2.19
N ASP A 229 5.09 18.59 -1.34
CA ASP A 229 5.57 19.92 -1.76
C ASP A 229 7.09 19.89 -2.11
N GLU A 230 7.41 19.68 -3.39
CA GLU A 230 8.62 20.03 -4.21
C GLU A 230 10.05 19.51 -3.90
N VAL A 231 10.69 18.85 -4.88
CA VAL A 231 11.44 19.39 -6.05
C VAL A 231 10.91 18.57 -7.24
N ALA A 232 10.87 19.11 -8.46
CA ALA A 232 10.39 18.45 -9.68
C ALA A 232 11.24 17.24 -10.13
N GLN A 233 11.58 16.32 -9.23
CA GLN A 233 11.84 14.94 -9.61
C GLN A 233 10.57 14.14 -9.32
N GLU A 234 9.70 14.17 -10.31
CA GLU A 234 8.66 13.17 -10.54
C GLU A 234 9.18 11.77 -10.17
N ASN A 235 8.46 11.09 -9.28
CA ASN A 235 8.83 9.77 -8.82
C ASN A 235 8.38 8.77 -9.88
N GLU A 236 9.24 7.89 -10.33
CA GLU A 236 8.90 6.93 -11.38
C GLU A 236 7.67 6.06 -11.08
N ARG A 237 7.30 5.91 -9.80
CA ARG A 237 6.05 5.27 -9.41
C ARG A 237 4.81 6.03 -9.86
N ASP A 238 4.84 7.37 -9.85
CA ASP A 238 3.73 8.19 -10.35
C ASP A 238 3.61 8.05 -11.88
N VAL A 239 4.74 7.98 -12.59
CA VAL A 239 4.80 7.75 -14.04
C VAL A 239 4.22 6.38 -14.35
N ALA A 240 4.69 5.33 -13.67
CA ALA A 240 4.18 3.98 -13.82
C ALA A 240 2.67 3.91 -13.53
N TYR A 241 2.18 4.64 -12.52
CA TYR A 241 0.76 4.73 -12.21
C TYR A 241 -0.04 5.34 -13.36
N ARG A 242 0.41 6.48 -13.92
CA ARG A 242 -0.26 7.14 -15.06
C ARG A 242 -0.26 6.29 -16.32
N ILE A 243 0.88 5.66 -16.64
CA ILE A 243 0.99 4.76 -17.81
C ILE A 243 0.09 3.54 -17.62
N ALA A 244 0.10 2.91 -16.44
CA ALA A 244 -0.77 1.77 -16.15
C ALA A 244 -2.25 2.13 -16.29
N LEU A 245 -2.67 3.27 -15.74
CA LEU A 245 -4.04 3.76 -15.85
C LEU A 245 -4.45 4.01 -17.31
N HIS A 246 -3.56 4.60 -18.11
CA HIS A 246 -3.81 4.81 -19.54
C HIS A 246 -4.00 3.48 -20.29
N GLU A 247 -3.10 2.51 -20.08
CA GLU A 247 -3.19 1.19 -20.73
C GLU A 247 -4.44 0.42 -20.30
N LEU A 248 -4.84 0.50 -19.03
CA LEU A 248 -6.06 -0.14 -18.51
C LEU A 248 -7.33 0.44 -19.14
N LEU A 249 -7.37 1.76 -19.37
CA LEU A 249 -8.56 2.46 -19.87
C LEU A 249 -8.63 2.57 -21.40
N LYS A 250 -7.59 2.09 -22.09
CA LYS A 250 -7.47 2.13 -23.56
C LYS A 250 -8.62 1.43 -24.27
N ASN A 251 -9.12 0.32 -23.70
CA ASN A 251 -10.32 -0.34 -24.23
C ASN A 251 -11.57 0.47 -23.82
N PRO A 252 -12.35 1.03 -24.77
CA PRO A 252 -13.52 1.84 -24.45
C PRO A 252 -14.63 1.05 -23.74
N HIS A 253 -14.67 -0.28 -23.92
CA HIS A 253 -15.71 -1.15 -23.37
C HIS A 253 -15.44 -1.65 -21.96
N ILE A 254 -14.27 -1.34 -21.39
CA ILE A 254 -13.92 -1.81 -20.06
C ILE A 254 -14.72 -1.08 -18.98
N ASP A 255 -15.31 -1.85 -18.08
CA ASP A 255 -15.94 -1.33 -16.86
C ASP A 255 -14.85 -0.98 -15.85
N SER A 256 -15.06 0.06 -15.07
CA SER A 256 -14.00 0.60 -14.21
C SER A 256 -14.53 1.22 -12.93
N LEU A 257 -13.86 0.93 -11.82
CA LEU A 257 -14.00 1.64 -10.56
C LEU A 257 -12.65 2.27 -10.18
N LEU A 258 -12.57 3.58 -10.27
CA LEU A 258 -11.43 4.34 -9.74
C LEU A 258 -11.79 4.82 -8.34
N ALA A 259 -10.90 4.65 -7.36
CA ALA A 259 -11.20 5.02 -5.99
C ALA A 259 -10.06 5.75 -5.28
N GLY A 260 -10.44 6.66 -4.38
CA GLY A 260 -9.51 7.32 -3.47
C GLY A 260 -10.23 7.96 -2.28
N PRO A 261 -9.56 8.18 -1.14
CA PRO A 261 -10.11 8.92 -0.02
C PRO A 261 -10.00 10.41 -0.25
N TYR A 262 -10.95 11.19 0.29
CA TYR A 262 -10.83 12.64 0.47
C TYR A 262 -10.35 13.45 -0.76
N ILE A 263 -10.60 12.96 -1.99
CA ILE A 263 -10.25 13.70 -3.20
C ILE A 263 -11.29 14.79 -3.38
N ALA A 264 -10.87 16.04 -3.33
CA ALA A 264 -11.75 17.15 -3.60
C ALA A 264 -12.17 17.16 -5.07
N LEU A 265 -13.46 17.37 -5.27
CA LEU A 265 -14.08 17.56 -6.56
C LEU A 265 -14.60 19.01 -6.59
N PRO A 266 -14.56 19.70 -7.73
CA PRO A 266 -15.00 21.08 -7.79
C PRO A 266 -16.48 21.18 -7.46
N THR A 267 -16.81 22.24 -6.74
CA THR A 267 -18.18 22.69 -6.58
C THR A 267 -18.67 23.38 -7.85
N GLU A 268 -20.00 23.42 -8.03
CA GLU A 268 -20.63 24.04 -9.20
C GLU A 268 -20.26 25.54 -9.39
N ASP A 269 -19.76 26.20 -8.34
CA ASP A 269 -19.35 27.61 -8.34
C ASP A 269 -17.97 27.85 -8.99
N LYS A 270 -17.20 26.81 -9.30
CA LYS A 270 -15.91 26.88 -10.02
C LYS A 270 -15.99 26.29 -11.43
N LYS A 271 -17.13 26.47 -12.12
CA LYS A 271 -17.37 25.95 -13.49
C LYS A 271 -16.34 26.43 -14.53
N ASP A 272 -15.72 27.59 -14.33
CA ASP A 272 -14.81 28.21 -15.30
C ASP A 272 -13.34 27.82 -15.14
N THR A 273 -12.95 27.09 -14.09
CA THR A 273 -11.59 26.54 -13.96
C THR A 273 -11.54 25.11 -14.48
N GLN A 274 -11.23 24.96 -15.77
CA GLN A 274 -10.90 23.66 -16.34
C GLN A 274 -9.69 23.08 -15.61
N PHE A 275 -9.90 22.02 -14.82
CA PHE A 275 -8.83 21.30 -14.14
C PHE A 275 -8.68 19.90 -14.75
N SER A 276 -7.43 19.50 -14.91
CA SER A 276 -7.04 18.37 -15.76
C SER A 276 -7.63 17.02 -15.32
N PHE A 277 -7.86 16.81 -14.02
CA PHE A 277 -8.44 15.55 -13.54
C PHE A 277 -9.94 15.41 -13.88
N LYS A 278 -10.75 16.48 -13.91
CA LYS A 278 -12.12 16.38 -14.43
C LYS A 278 -12.15 16.19 -15.93
N THR A 279 -11.27 16.87 -16.66
CA THR A 279 -11.11 16.63 -18.10
C THR A 279 -10.82 15.15 -18.36
N PHE A 280 -9.96 14.52 -17.55
CA PHE A 280 -9.71 13.08 -17.59
C PHE A 280 -10.98 12.25 -17.32
N LEU A 281 -11.73 12.57 -16.24
CA LEU A 281 -12.95 11.84 -15.90
C LEU A 281 -14.01 11.97 -17.01
N ASP A 282 -14.18 13.15 -17.59
CA ASP A 282 -15.14 13.42 -18.66
C ASP A 282 -14.71 12.75 -19.97
N TYR A 283 -13.42 12.80 -20.32
CA TYR A 283 -12.88 12.14 -21.51
C TYR A 283 -13.16 10.62 -21.53
N TYR A 284 -13.15 9.99 -20.36
CA TYR A 284 -13.40 8.56 -20.21
C TYR A 284 -14.82 8.20 -19.75
N ASP A 285 -15.74 9.18 -19.70
CA ASP A 285 -17.14 9.05 -19.28
C ASP A 285 -17.34 8.49 -17.85
N PHE A 286 -16.56 8.97 -16.89
CA PHE A 286 -16.70 8.57 -15.49
C PHE A 286 -17.87 9.28 -14.79
N VAL A 287 -18.76 8.49 -14.19
CA VAL A 287 -19.75 8.98 -13.24
C VAL A 287 -19.07 9.22 -11.90
N VAL A 288 -19.16 10.46 -11.40
CA VAL A 288 -18.56 10.87 -10.14
C VAL A 288 -19.48 10.57 -8.96
N VAL A 289 -18.96 9.88 -7.96
CA VAL A 289 -19.64 9.58 -6.69
C VAL A 289 -18.79 10.08 -5.54
N ASN A 290 -19.32 11.04 -4.77
CA ASN A 290 -18.62 11.68 -3.67
C ASN A 290 -19.27 11.36 -2.32
N TYR A 291 -18.57 10.56 -1.52
CA TYR A 291 -18.90 10.20 -0.15
C TYR A 291 -17.79 10.62 0.84
N ASN A 292 -17.02 11.67 0.54
CA ASN A 292 -15.93 12.13 1.43
C ASN A 292 -16.41 12.53 2.83
N HIS A 293 -17.59 13.12 2.93
CA HIS A 293 -18.19 13.57 4.19
C HIS A 293 -18.95 12.47 4.93
N TYR A 294 -19.13 11.29 4.33
CA TYR A 294 -19.84 10.16 4.92
C TYR A 294 -18.88 9.38 5.83
N GLU A 295 -18.56 9.99 6.96
CA GLU A 295 -17.70 9.39 7.98
C GLU A 295 -18.47 8.38 8.82
N ILE A 296 -18.38 7.12 8.42
CA ILE A 296 -18.99 5.98 9.11
C ILE A 296 -18.27 5.65 10.44
N VAL A 297 -17.28 6.45 10.83
CA VAL A 297 -16.73 6.44 12.18
C VAL A 297 -16.38 7.88 12.55
N ASN A 298 -17.09 8.44 13.52
CA ASN A 298 -16.88 9.82 13.94
C ASN A 298 -15.47 10.01 14.56
N LYS A 299 -14.95 11.24 14.48
CA LYS A 299 -13.64 11.64 15.00
C LYS A 299 -13.79 12.78 15.99
N VAL A 300 -13.09 12.69 17.12
CA VAL A 300 -13.02 13.76 18.12
C VAL A 300 -11.57 14.18 18.32
N GLU A 301 -11.29 15.44 17.99
CA GLU A 301 -9.99 16.05 18.21
C GLU A 301 -9.83 16.52 19.66
N VAL A 302 -8.66 16.25 20.23
CA VAL A 302 -8.28 16.66 21.59
C VAL A 302 -6.91 17.33 21.54
N PHE A 303 -6.86 18.62 21.88
CA PHE A 303 -5.62 19.41 21.87
C PHE A 303 -4.82 19.23 23.15
N VAL A 304 -3.67 18.54 23.08
CA VAL A 304 -2.87 18.11 24.24
C VAL A 304 -1.63 19.00 24.46
N LYS A 305 -1.74 20.31 24.22
CA LYS A 305 -0.55 21.19 24.20
C LYS A 305 -0.14 21.73 25.58
N THR A 306 -1.01 22.50 26.23
CA THR A 306 -0.64 23.28 27.42
C THR A 306 -1.49 22.98 28.65
N ALA A 307 -2.73 22.51 28.47
CA ALA A 307 -3.62 22.22 29.58
C ALA A 307 -3.10 21.06 30.42
N SER A 308 -3.10 21.24 31.75
CA SER A 308 -2.76 20.19 32.71
C SER A 308 -3.91 19.22 32.92
N ASN A 309 -5.16 19.67 32.77
CA ASN A 309 -6.36 18.83 32.87
C ASN A 309 -7.21 19.02 31.62
N ILE A 310 -7.56 17.93 30.94
CA ILE A 310 -8.41 17.94 29.76
C ILE A 310 -9.55 16.96 29.98
N LYS A 311 -10.79 17.46 30.06
CA LYS A 311 -11.99 16.61 30.08
C LYS A 311 -12.32 16.19 28.65
N ILE A 312 -12.25 14.90 28.36
CA ILE A 312 -12.64 14.35 27.05
C ILE A 312 -14.13 14.01 27.08
N ASP A 313 -14.53 13.22 28.07
CA ASP A 313 -15.93 12.86 28.31
C ASP A 313 -16.18 12.74 29.82
N ASN A 314 -17.36 12.24 30.22
CA ASN A 314 -17.70 12.11 31.64
C ASN A 314 -16.92 11.00 32.37
N THR A 315 -16.33 10.07 31.62
CA THR A 315 -15.61 8.89 32.13
C THR A 315 -14.10 8.98 31.92
N PHE A 316 -13.63 10.00 31.18
CA PHE A 316 -12.24 10.14 30.81
C PHE A 316 -11.75 11.59 30.95
N HIS A 317 -10.86 11.76 31.92
CA HIS A 317 -10.10 12.97 32.17
C HIS A 317 -8.62 12.67 31.98
N LEU A 318 -7.94 13.51 31.20
CA LEU A 318 -6.49 13.47 31.06
C LEU A 318 -5.85 14.45 32.03
N THR A 319 -4.87 13.96 32.78
CA THR A 319 -4.06 14.76 33.69
C THR A 319 -2.59 14.73 33.25
N PHE A 320 -1.97 15.90 33.19
CA PHE A 320 -0.56 16.07 32.82
C PHE A 320 0.18 16.82 33.92
N THR A 321 1.29 16.24 34.39
CA THR A 321 2.16 16.86 35.40
C THR A 321 3.38 17.54 34.79
N ASN A 322 3.87 17.03 33.66
CA ASN A 322 5.09 17.51 33.01
C ASN A 322 4.78 18.33 31.75
N LYS A 323 5.68 19.27 31.44
CA LYS A 323 5.49 20.22 30.33
C LYS A 323 6.16 19.78 29.02
N THR A 324 7.15 18.90 29.05
CA THR A 324 7.82 18.51 27.81
C THR A 324 6.91 17.64 26.93
N LYS A 325 7.08 17.75 25.62
CA LYS A 325 6.29 16.95 24.66
C LYS A 325 6.49 15.45 24.88
N SER A 326 7.72 15.00 25.12
CA SER A 326 8.02 13.59 25.37
C SER A 326 7.32 13.07 26.63
N ASP A 327 7.37 13.82 27.73
CA ASP A 327 6.70 13.41 28.97
C ASP A 327 5.19 13.34 28.81
N ARG A 328 4.59 14.32 28.09
CA ARG A 328 3.16 14.31 27.80
C ARG A 328 2.76 13.11 26.95
N VAL A 329 3.60 12.68 26.00
CA VAL A 329 3.36 11.44 25.23
C VAL A 329 3.36 10.23 26.15
N VAL A 330 4.36 10.10 27.03
CA VAL A 330 4.44 9.00 28.00
C VAL A 330 3.18 8.99 28.89
N GLN A 331 2.81 10.14 29.46
CA GLN A 331 1.64 10.27 30.33
C GLN A 331 0.33 9.97 29.61
N LEU A 332 0.17 10.41 28.36
CA LEU A 332 -1.00 10.12 27.54
C LEU A 332 -1.09 8.62 27.23
N VAL A 333 0.01 8.02 26.78
CA VAL A 333 0.07 6.57 26.49
C VAL A 333 -0.26 5.76 27.74
N THR A 334 0.33 6.08 28.89
CA THR A 334 0.00 5.41 30.16
C THR A 334 -1.49 5.49 30.50
N GLN A 335 -2.10 6.67 30.36
CA GLN A 335 -3.52 6.85 30.66
C GLN A 335 -4.43 6.07 29.70
N LEU A 336 -4.07 5.95 28.42
CA LEU A 336 -4.80 5.11 27.46
C LEU A 336 -4.64 3.62 27.75
N LEU A 337 -3.42 3.18 28.07
CA LEU A 337 -3.14 1.78 28.43
C LEU A 337 -3.89 1.35 29.69
N ASN A 338 -4.00 2.22 30.70
CA ASN A 338 -4.79 1.96 31.92
C ASN A 338 -6.29 1.76 31.64
N ARG A 339 -6.79 2.30 30.52
CA ARG A 339 -8.16 2.09 30.03
C ARG A 339 -8.29 0.88 29.08
N GLY A 340 -7.19 0.17 28.83
CA GLY A 340 -7.12 -0.93 27.88
C GLY A 340 -7.23 -0.50 26.41
N GLU A 341 -7.18 0.80 26.12
CA GLU A 341 -7.34 1.36 24.77
C GLU A 341 -6.02 1.33 23.99
N ASN A 342 -6.10 0.98 22.71
CA ASN A 342 -4.95 1.01 21.80
C ASN A 342 -4.79 2.38 21.12
N ALA A 343 -3.57 2.67 20.67
CA ALA A 343 -3.26 3.93 19.99
C ALA A 343 -2.22 3.78 18.88
N ILE A 344 -2.42 4.52 17.79
CA ILE A 344 -1.38 4.81 16.80
C ILE A 344 -0.67 6.09 17.21
N VAL A 345 0.66 6.12 17.15
CA VAL A 345 1.48 7.30 17.41
C VAL A 345 2.17 7.71 16.12
N TYR A 346 1.72 8.81 15.53
CA TYR A 346 2.25 9.33 14.29
C TYR A 346 3.48 10.21 14.53
N CYS A 347 4.58 9.90 13.83
CA CYS A 347 5.82 10.65 13.78
C CYS A 347 6.18 11.06 12.35
N SER A 348 6.91 12.16 12.20
CA SER A 348 7.32 12.66 10.88
C SER A 348 8.42 11.82 10.22
N THR A 349 9.36 11.27 10.99
CA THR A 349 10.53 10.54 10.47
C THR A 349 10.72 9.17 11.11
N LYS A 350 11.41 8.28 10.41
CA LYS A 350 11.83 6.95 10.91
C LYS A 350 12.72 7.06 12.15
N ALA A 351 13.63 8.03 12.20
CA ALA A 351 14.44 8.26 13.40
C ALA A 351 13.58 8.71 14.60
N SER A 352 12.52 9.51 14.35
CA SER A 352 11.62 9.94 15.40
C SER A 352 10.76 8.80 15.95
N THR A 353 10.33 7.83 15.13
CA THR A 353 9.59 6.66 15.63
C THR A 353 10.44 5.86 16.61
N GLU A 354 11.71 5.66 16.29
CA GLU A 354 12.67 4.95 17.14
C GLU A 354 12.97 5.73 18.43
N LYS A 355 13.12 7.06 18.33
CA LYS A 355 13.31 7.95 19.49
C LYS A 355 12.14 7.84 20.47
N TYR A 356 10.89 7.92 19.99
CA TYR A 356 9.73 7.81 20.87
C TYR A 356 9.52 6.39 21.40
N ALA A 357 9.88 5.35 20.65
CA ALA A 357 9.93 3.99 21.17
C ALA A 357 10.92 3.88 22.35
N LYS A 358 12.15 4.40 22.18
CA LYS A 358 13.17 4.41 23.24
C LYS A 358 12.67 5.12 24.51
N PHE A 359 12.04 6.30 24.36
CA PHE A 359 11.47 7.03 25.50
C PHE A 359 10.32 6.30 26.18
N LEU A 360 9.40 5.71 25.42
CA LEU A 360 8.29 4.94 26.00
C LEU A 360 8.81 3.72 26.78
N ILE A 361 9.89 3.10 26.31
CA ILE A 361 10.49 1.95 26.99
C ILE A 361 11.26 2.37 28.25
N SER A 362 12.02 3.48 28.21
CA SER A 362 12.87 3.90 29.34
C SER A 362 12.08 4.59 30.46
N GLU A 363 11.12 5.45 30.11
CA GLU A 363 10.44 6.32 31.08
C GLU A 363 9.11 5.74 31.58
N ASN A 364 8.52 4.77 30.88
CA ASN A 364 7.21 4.25 31.23
C ASN A 364 7.27 2.97 32.06
N LYS A 365 7.30 3.14 33.40
CA LYS A 365 7.31 2.01 34.35
C LYS A 365 6.06 1.12 34.30
N TYR A 366 4.99 1.57 33.64
CA TYR A 366 3.74 0.81 33.50
C TYR A 366 3.75 -0.15 32.31
N ILE A 367 4.68 0.02 31.37
CA ILE A 367 4.83 -0.87 30.23
C ILE A 367 5.66 -2.09 30.66
N LYS A 368 4.96 -3.19 30.91
CA LYS A 368 5.58 -4.48 31.24
C LYS A 368 5.95 -5.24 29.97
N ASP A 369 6.82 -6.23 30.13
CA ASP A 369 7.05 -7.18 29.04
C ASP A 369 5.77 -7.94 28.73
N ILE A 370 5.50 -8.14 27.45
CA ILE A 370 4.38 -8.93 26.98
C ILE A 370 4.75 -10.40 27.07
N ASP A 371 3.91 -11.15 27.77
CA ASP A 371 3.92 -12.61 27.74
C ASP A 371 2.93 -13.10 26.68
N SER A 372 3.42 -13.16 25.43
CA SER A 372 2.65 -13.68 24.30
C SER A 372 3.55 -14.54 23.44
N GLU A 373 3.17 -15.79 23.25
CA GLU A 373 3.92 -16.74 22.43
C GLU A 373 4.16 -16.19 21.01
N LYS A 374 3.18 -15.49 20.42
CA LYS A 374 3.31 -14.89 19.08
C LYS A 374 4.39 -13.79 19.05
N VAL A 375 4.43 -12.95 20.08
CA VAL A 375 5.45 -11.88 20.21
C VAL A 375 6.82 -12.50 20.45
N ILE A 376 6.92 -13.47 21.37
CA ILE A 376 8.17 -14.16 21.69
C ILE A 376 8.73 -14.81 20.43
N ARG A 377 7.92 -15.56 19.69
CA ARG A 377 8.30 -16.20 18.41
C ARG A 377 8.84 -15.20 17.40
N LEU A 378 8.14 -14.08 17.17
CA LEU A 378 8.61 -13.02 16.27
C LEU A 378 9.92 -12.39 16.77
N THR A 379 10.04 -12.09 18.07
CA THR A 379 11.25 -11.45 18.61
C THR A 379 12.47 -12.36 18.58
N ASN A 380 12.31 -13.66 18.82
CA ASN A 380 13.41 -14.64 18.70
C ASN A 380 13.94 -14.70 17.26
N HIS A 381 13.03 -14.67 16.28
CA HIS A 381 13.39 -14.57 14.86
C HIS A 381 14.13 -13.26 14.55
N ILE A 382 13.63 -12.12 15.03
CA ILE A 382 14.30 -10.83 14.81
C ILE A 382 15.68 -10.80 15.47
N ASP A 383 15.81 -11.35 16.68
CA ASP A 383 17.05 -11.35 17.46
C ASP A 383 18.18 -12.10 16.74
N SER A 384 17.85 -13.19 16.05
CA SER A 384 18.78 -14.02 15.28
C SER A 384 19.03 -13.52 13.84
N LEU A 385 18.24 -12.55 13.35
CA LEU A 385 18.22 -12.14 11.95
C LEU A 385 19.55 -11.54 11.46
N PHE A 386 20.32 -10.90 12.35
CA PHE A 386 21.58 -10.21 12.03
C PHE A 386 22.79 -10.89 12.69
N VAL A 387 23.97 -10.69 12.10
CA VAL A 387 25.22 -11.36 12.53
C VAL A 387 25.49 -11.11 14.01
N ASN A 388 25.94 -12.16 14.72
CA ASN A 388 26.26 -12.15 16.15
C ASN A 388 25.07 -11.74 17.04
N GLY A 389 23.82 -12.03 16.64
CA GLY A 389 22.63 -11.71 17.43
C GLY A 389 22.34 -10.22 17.55
N LYS A 390 22.90 -9.39 16.66
CA LYS A 390 22.69 -7.92 16.68
C LYS A 390 21.22 -7.52 16.49
N GLY A 391 20.36 -8.42 16.02
CA GLY A 391 18.92 -8.21 15.94
C GLY A 391 18.29 -7.84 17.28
N ALA A 392 18.79 -8.40 18.39
CA ALA A 392 18.31 -8.08 19.74
C ALA A 392 18.57 -6.62 20.17
N GLN A 393 19.52 -5.95 19.52
CA GLN A 393 19.82 -4.55 19.80
C GLN A 393 18.90 -3.61 19.03
N TRP A 394 18.28 -4.08 17.95
CA TRP A 394 17.38 -3.32 17.10
C TRP A 394 16.16 -2.86 17.92
N ILE A 395 15.83 -1.57 17.82
CA ILE A 395 14.73 -0.99 18.60
C ILE A 395 13.37 -1.64 18.32
N VAL A 396 13.16 -2.20 17.13
CA VAL A 396 11.93 -2.94 16.80
C VAL A 396 11.76 -4.16 17.70
N SER A 397 12.81 -4.98 17.89
CA SER A 397 12.74 -6.14 18.79
C SER A 397 12.47 -5.71 20.23
N LYS A 398 13.22 -4.71 20.73
CA LYS A 398 13.06 -4.18 22.09
C LYS A 398 11.66 -3.62 22.34
N ALA A 399 11.08 -2.91 21.37
CA ALA A 399 9.75 -2.35 21.46
C ALA A 399 8.66 -3.43 21.47
N LEU A 400 8.81 -4.48 20.64
CA LEU A 400 7.85 -5.58 20.57
C LEU A 400 7.74 -6.32 21.89
N LYS A 401 8.88 -6.58 22.56
CA LYS A 401 8.91 -7.19 23.90
C LYS A 401 8.11 -6.38 24.93
N LYS A 402 7.96 -5.07 24.72
CA LYS A 402 7.19 -4.13 25.55
C LYS A 402 5.77 -3.86 25.02
N GLY A 403 5.28 -4.62 24.04
CA GLY A 403 3.94 -4.42 23.48
C GLY A 403 3.77 -3.20 22.58
N ILE A 404 4.88 -2.68 22.07
CA ILE A 404 4.95 -1.53 21.16
C ILE A 404 5.38 -2.01 19.78
N GLY A 405 4.52 -1.82 18.78
CA GLY A 405 4.87 -2.00 17.38
C GLY A 405 5.53 -0.75 16.80
N ILE A 406 6.51 -0.93 15.89
CA ILE A 406 7.07 0.16 15.08
C ILE A 406 6.81 -0.16 13.60
N HIS A 407 6.11 0.74 12.91
CA HIS A 407 5.71 0.57 11.52
C HIS A 407 6.21 1.72 10.63
N HIS A 408 7.24 1.43 9.84
CA HIS A 408 7.74 2.34 8.82
C HIS A 408 8.45 1.58 7.71
N GLY A 409 8.66 2.23 6.56
CA GLY A 409 9.24 1.60 5.36
C GLY A 409 10.67 1.07 5.47
N SER A 410 11.34 1.19 6.63
CA SER A 410 12.60 0.49 6.90
C SER A 410 12.48 -0.89 7.57
N VAL A 411 11.29 -1.26 8.05
CA VAL A 411 11.03 -2.60 8.61
C VAL A 411 10.68 -3.55 7.43
N PRO A 412 11.20 -4.79 7.37
CA PRO A 412 10.78 -5.77 6.36
C PRO A 412 9.26 -5.98 6.35
N LYS A 413 8.69 -6.19 5.16
CA LYS A 413 7.22 -6.28 4.98
C LYS A 413 6.57 -7.37 5.82
N TYR A 414 7.18 -8.55 5.88
CA TYR A 414 6.68 -9.68 6.68
C TYR A 414 6.61 -9.35 8.18
N ILE A 415 7.59 -8.60 8.68
CA ILE A 415 7.59 -8.09 10.06
C ILE A 415 6.52 -7.01 10.23
N GLN A 416 6.38 -6.07 9.27
CA GLN A 416 5.32 -5.05 9.32
C GLN A 416 3.92 -5.70 9.36
N GLN A 417 3.66 -6.69 8.52
CA GLN A 417 2.39 -7.43 8.49
C GLN A 417 2.11 -8.12 9.82
N GLU A 418 3.10 -8.78 10.42
CA GLU A 418 2.93 -9.40 11.74
C GLU A 418 2.70 -8.36 12.84
N ILE A 419 3.41 -7.22 12.82
CA ILE A 419 3.18 -6.11 13.76
C ILE A 419 1.75 -5.59 13.66
N ILE A 420 1.24 -5.38 12.45
CA ILE A 420 -0.16 -4.94 12.22
C ILE A 420 -1.14 -6.01 12.68
N SER A 421 -0.88 -7.28 12.39
CA SER A 421 -1.69 -8.41 12.84
C SER A 421 -1.79 -8.47 14.37
N LEU A 422 -0.66 -8.35 15.08
CA LEU A 422 -0.60 -8.35 16.55
C LEU A 422 -1.27 -7.11 17.15
N PHE A 423 -1.14 -5.94 16.51
CA PHE A 423 -1.86 -4.73 16.91
C PHE A 423 -3.37 -4.87 16.72
N ASN A 424 -3.80 -5.45 15.60
CA ASN A 424 -5.21 -5.67 15.30
C ASN A 424 -5.86 -6.70 16.22
N GLN A 425 -5.09 -7.70 16.68
CA GLN A 425 -5.47 -8.65 17.73
C GLN A 425 -5.41 -8.04 19.14
N ASN A 426 -5.08 -6.75 19.28
CA ASN A 426 -4.98 -6.04 20.55
C ASN A 426 -3.89 -6.59 21.50
N ILE A 427 -2.97 -7.41 20.97
CA ILE A 427 -1.78 -7.92 21.67
C ILE A 427 -0.78 -6.77 21.81
N LEU A 428 -0.47 -6.07 20.71
CA LEU A 428 0.25 -4.79 20.78
C LEU A 428 -0.77 -3.67 21.00
N LYS A 429 -0.51 -2.81 21.99
CA LYS A 429 -1.42 -1.70 22.33
C LYS A 429 -1.01 -0.39 21.69
N ILE A 430 0.27 -0.23 21.38
CA ILE A 430 0.82 1.00 20.81
C ILE A 430 1.48 0.68 19.48
N LEU A 431 1.15 1.45 18.44
CA LEU A 431 1.79 1.35 17.13
C LEU A 431 2.40 2.70 16.76
N ILE A 432 3.73 2.79 16.76
CA ILE A 432 4.45 4.02 16.39
C ILE A 432 4.79 3.97 14.90
N CYS A 433 4.37 4.96 14.13
CA CYS A 433 4.49 4.92 12.67
C CYS A 433 4.85 6.26 12.03
N THR A 434 5.19 6.20 10.74
CA THR A 434 5.24 7.38 9.86
C THR A 434 4.00 7.44 8.96
N THR A 435 4.01 8.27 7.91
CA THR A 435 2.94 8.30 6.89
C THR A 435 2.74 6.97 6.17
N THR A 436 3.64 5.99 6.30
CA THR A 436 3.41 4.65 5.73
C THR A 436 2.12 3.98 6.20
N ILE A 437 1.55 4.38 7.34
CA ILE A 437 0.26 3.88 7.80
C ILE A 437 -0.92 4.39 6.95
N THR A 438 -0.73 5.50 6.22
CA THR A 438 -1.76 6.05 5.32
C THR A 438 -1.82 5.31 3.99
N GLU A 439 -0.80 4.51 3.65
CA GLU A 439 -0.70 3.77 2.38
C GLU A 439 -1.60 2.53 2.33
N GLY A 440 -2.83 2.64 2.81
CA GLY A 440 -3.87 1.60 2.72
C GLY A 440 -3.79 0.49 3.79
N VAL A 441 -2.98 0.64 4.84
CA VAL A 441 -2.84 -0.37 5.90
C VAL A 441 -4.09 -0.40 6.78
N ASN A 442 -4.71 -1.57 6.93
CA ASN A 442 -5.88 -1.74 7.78
C ASN A 442 -5.53 -1.86 9.28
N THR A 443 -6.00 -0.93 10.11
CA THR A 443 -5.75 -0.90 11.56
C THR A 443 -7.02 -0.77 12.39
N THR A 444 -6.99 -1.30 13.62
CA THR A 444 -8.10 -1.26 14.61
C THR A 444 -7.92 -0.21 15.70
N ALA A 445 -7.13 0.84 15.46
CA ALA A 445 -6.82 1.82 16.50
C ALA A 445 -8.07 2.58 16.96
N LYS A 446 -8.30 2.70 18.27
CA LYS A 446 -9.30 3.62 18.82
C LYS A 446 -8.81 5.06 18.83
N ASN A 447 -7.51 5.24 19.09
CA ASN A 447 -6.88 6.54 19.27
C ASN A 447 -5.75 6.75 18.26
N VAL A 448 -5.59 7.98 17.79
CA VAL A 448 -4.40 8.44 17.05
C VAL A 448 -3.76 9.58 17.85
N ILE A 449 -2.45 9.51 18.06
CA ILE A 449 -1.64 10.53 18.74
C ILE A 449 -0.74 11.16 17.68
N VAL A 450 -0.97 12.43 17.38
CA VAL A 450 -0.22 13.16 16.36
C VAL A 450 0.91 13.95 16.99
N LEU A 451 2.14 13.53 16.71
CA LEU A 451 3.34 14.19 17.24
C LEU A 451 3.94 15.22 16.28
N SER A 452 3.49 15.32 15.04
CA SER A 452 4.03 16.31 14.11
C SER A 452 3.06 16.69 13.01
N GLY A 453 3.06 17.96 12.61
CA GLY A 453 2.43 18.44 11.37
C GLY A 453 3.29 18.26 10.12
N LYS A 454 4.26 17.32 10.15
CA LYS A 454 5.28 17.13 9.11
C LYS A 454 5.37 15.70 8.60
N LYS A 455 5.70 15.55 7.32
CA LYS A 455 6.05 14.30 6.62
C LYS A 455 7.53 14.34 6.26
N GLY A 456 8.34 13.56 6.96
CA GLY A 456 9.79 13.70 6.88
C GLY A 456 10.23 15.06 7.43
N THR A 457 10.85 15.87 6.58
CA THR A 457 11.26 17.25 6.88
C THR A 457 10.22 18.29 6.44
N LYS A 458 9.29 17.90 5.56
CA LYS A 458 8.29 18.75 4.91
C LYS A 458 7.03 18.86 5.74
N ASP A 459 6.23 19.91 5.50
CA ASP A 459 4.92 20.03 6.12
C ASP A 459 3.94 19.00 5.51
N LEU A 460 2.94 18.59 6.29
CA LEU A 460 1.86 17.73 5.80
C LEU A 460 0.93 18.53 4.90
N LYS A 461 0.37 17.89 3.87
CA LYS A 461 -0.80 18.41 3.16
C LYS A 461 -2.06 18.13 3.97
N LYS A 462 -3.14 18.88 3.75
CA LYS A 462 -4.46 18.58 4.35
C LYS A 462 -4.89 17.14 4.10
N PHE A 463 -4.70 16.67 2.87
CA PHE A 463 -4.98 15.31 2.48
C PHE A 463 -4.23 14.27 3.32
N ASP A 464 -2.91 14.46 3.57
CA ASP A 464 -2.14 13.56 4.42
C ASP A 464 -2.68 13.57 5.87
N ALA A 465 -3.04 14.76 6.38
CA ALA A 465 -3.59 14.92 7.72
C ALA A 465 -4.94 14.19 7.89
N GLN A 466 -5.86 14.33 6.93
CA GLN A 466 -7.13 13.61 6.90
C GLN A 466 -6.93 12.08 6.87
N ASN A 467 -5.95 11.59 6.12
CA ASN A 467 -5.65 10.16 6.09
C ASN A 467 -5.07 9.64 7.40
N ILE A 468 -4.29 10.44 8.13
CA ILE A 468 -3.78 10.11 9.46
C ILE A 468 -4.95 10.09 10.46
N GLU A 469 -5.80 11.12 10.43
CA GLU A 469 -6.97 11.26 11.29
C GLU A 469 -7.96 10.10 11.09
N GLY A 470 -8.19 9.72 9.82
CA GLY A 470 -9.07 8.64 9.40
C GLY A 470 -8.77 7.29 10.05
N ARG A 471 -7.53 7.06 10.53
CA ARG A 471 -7.12 5.84 11.23
C ARG A 471 -7.61 5.75 12.68
N ALA A 472 -8.20 6.81 13.23
CA ALA A 472 -8.77 6.79 14.58
C ALA A 472 -10.19 6.21 14.58
N GLY A 473 -10.40 5.13 15.31
CA GLY A 473 -11.65 4.38 15.28
C GLY A 473 -11.78 3.51 14.02
N ARG A 474 -12.55 2.44 14.14
CA ARG A 474 -12.72 1.41 13.10
C ARG A 474 -14.17 0.98 13.01
N PHE A 475 -14.73 0.95 11.80
CA PHE A 475 -16.10 0.49 11.56
C PHE A 475 -16.30 -0.91 12.14
N MET A 476 -17.46 -1.18 12.73
CA MET A 476 -17.81 -2.40 13.49
C MET A 476 -17.09 -2.59 14.84
N GLN A 477 -16.14 -1.72 15.21
CA GLN A 477 -15.46 -1.79 16.52
C GLN A 477 -15.68 -0.53 17.34
N HIS A 478 -15.72 0.62 16.65
CA HIS A 478 -15.82 1.95 17.23
C HIS A 478 -16.85 2.75 16.45
N TYR A 479 -17.71 3.48 17.17
CA TYR A 479 -18.58 4.49 16.58
C TYR A 479 -17.88 5.85 16.54
N GLN A 480 -16.93 6.06 17.46
CA GLN A 480 -16.09 7.24 17.54
C GLN A 480 -14.63 6.86 17.82
N GLY A 481 -13.70 7.49 17.11
CA GLY A 481 -12.27 7.49 17.42
C GLY A 481 -11.79 8.85 17.92
N ARG A 482 -10.64 8.87 18.59
CA ARG A 482 -10.06 10.10 19.17
C ARG A 482 -8.71 10.45 18.56
N VAL A 483 -8.47 11.74 18.35
CA VAL A 483 -7.26 12.27 17.71
C VAL A 483 -6.60 13.25 18.68
N PHE A 484 -5.52 12.82 19.32
CA PHE A 484 -4.76 13.63 20.26
C PHE A 484 -3.68 14.43 19.52
N ILE A 485 -3.86 15.75 19.46
CA ILE A 485 -2.99 16.64 18.69
C ILE A 485 -1.97 17.30 19.63
N LEU A 486 -0.68 16.96 19.45
CA LEU A 486 0.45 17.55 20.21
C LEU A 486 1.29 18.53 19.35
N ASP A 487 0.91 18.75 18.09
CA ASP A 487 1.53 19.73 17.22
C ASP A 487 0.44 20.58 16.55
N LYS A 488 0.41 21.89 16.87
CA LYS A 488 -0.61 22.80 16.33
C LYS A 488 -0.57 22.85 14.81
N LYS A 489 0.62 22.69 14.21
CA LYS A 489 0.77 22.70 12.75
C LYS A 489 -0.13 21.68 12.07
N PHE A 490 -0.34 20.51 12.69
CA PHE A 490 -1.25 19.49 12.15
C PHE A 490 -2.70 20.00 12.07
N ALA A 491 -3.18 20.66 13.13
CA ALA A 491 -4.52 21.24 13.13
C ALA A 491 -4.63 22.43 12.17
N ASP A 492 -3.56 23.21 12.01
CA ASP A 492 -3.52 24.28 11.02
C ASP A 492 -3.69 23.68 9.59
N ARG A 493 -3.02 22.55 9.28
CA ARG A 493 -3.20 21.82 7.99
C ARG A 493 -4.63 21.36 7.73
N MET A 494 -5.34 20.88 8.76
CA MET A 494 -6.73 20.41 8.61
C MET A 494 -7.70 21.54 8.20
N ASN A 495 -7.35 22.80 8.49
CA ASN A 495 -8.14 23.99 8.17
C ASN A 495 -7.76 24.65 6.84
N GLU A 496 -6.77 24.12 6.12
CA GLU A 496 -6.37 24.64 4.80
C GLU A 496 -7.43 24.30 3.73
N GLU A 497 -7.34 24.93 2.56
CA GLU A 497 -8.18 24.57 1.41
C GLU A 497 -7.83 23.17 0.89
N ASP A 498 -8.80 22.48 0.31
CA ASP A 498 -8.53 21.19 -0.31
C ASP A 498 -7.69 21.36 -1.57
N GLU A 499 -6.69 20.50 -1.71
CA GLU A 499 -5.91 20.41 -2.94
C GLU A 499 -6.74 19.74 -4.04
N LEU A 500 -6.60 20.24 -5.26
CA LEU A 500 -7.23 19.65 -6.44
C LEU A 500 -6.25 18.69 -7.11
N LEU A 501 -6.68 17.43 -7.24
CA LEU A 501 -5.93 16.42 -7.97
C LEU A 501 -5.75 16.84 -9.44
N GLN A 502 -4.54 16.74 -9.98
CA GLN A 502 -4.23 17.01 -11.38
C GLN A 502 -3.94 15.73 -12.14
N HIS A 503 -4.17 15.73 -13.46
CA HIS A 503 -3.79 14.66 -14.37
C HIS A 503 -2.94 15.18 -15.52
N LYS A 504 -1.64 14.86 -15.49
CA LYS A 504 -0.64 15.39 -16.43
C LYS A 504 -1.00 15.22 -17.92
N PHE A 505 -1.52 14.07 -18.34
CA PHE A 505 -1.92 13.84 -19.75
C PHE A 505 -3.07 14.72 -20.25
N PHE A 506 -3.84 15.32 -19.35
CA PHE A 506 -5.02 16.15 -19.68
C PHE A 506 -4.80 17.63 -19.33
N ASP A 507 -3.55 18.02 -19.06
CA ASP A 507 -3.16 19.41 -18.83
C ASP A 507 -2.22 19.88 -19.95
N LYS A 508 -2.67 20.81 -20.79
CA LYS A 508 -1.88 21.33 -21.90
C LYS A 508 -0.69 22.20 -21.46
N ASN A 509 -0.79 22.85 -20.30
CA ASN A 509 0.15 23.88 -19.87
C ASN A 509 1.27 23.33 -18.97
N ILE A 510 1.20 22.04 -18.61
CA ILE A 510 2.24 21.37 -17.83
C ILE A 510 3.34 20.83 -18.75
N ASP A 511 4.58 20.98 -18.29
CA ASP A 511 5.74 20.34 -18.90
C ASP A 511 5.64 18.81 -18.85
N LYS A 512 5.83 18.16 -19.99
CA LYS A 512 5.70 16.71 -20.16
C LYS A 512 7.03 16.12 -20.58
N LYS A 513 7.43 15.02 -19.96
CA LYS A 513 8.58 14.24 -20.41
C LYS A 513 8.21 13.45 -21.65
N ASP A 514 9.20 13.00 -22.41
CA ASP A 514 9.00 12.17 -23.61
C ASP A 514 8.02 11.00 -23.37
N VAL A 515 8.15 10.32 -22.23
CA VAL A 515 7.25 9.19 -21.87
C VAL A 515 5.79 9.62 -21.71
N ASP A 516 5.53 10.84 -21.22
CA ASP A 516 4.18 11.39 -21.09
C ASP A 516 3.68 11.93 -22.45
N ILE A 517 4.58 12.51 -23.26
CA ILE A 517 4.26 13.06 -24.60
C ILE A 517 3.75 11.96 -25.53
N VAL A 518 4.42 10.81 -25.54
CA VAL A 518 4.06 9.67 -26.40
C VAL A 518 2.61 9.21 -26.14
N LEU A 519 2.15 9.24 -24.89
CA LEU A 519 0.83 8.75 -24.48
C LEU A 519 -0.26 9.82 -24.42
N SER A 520 0.11 11.10 -24.45
CA SER A 520 -0.84 12.20 -24.40
C SER A 520 -1.51 12.41 -25.77
N ASP A 521 -2.81 12.73 -25.74
CA ASP A 521 -3.55 13.15 -26.92
C ASP A 521 -3.07 14.53 -27.40
N SER A 522 -3.03 14.76 -28.72
CA SER A 522 -2.53 16.01 -29.30
C SER A 522 -3.28 17.25 -28.82
N ASN A 523 -4.55 17.13 -28.43
CA ASN A 523 -5.33 18.24 -27.87
C ASN A 523 -4.74 18.78 -26.55
N TYR A 524 -4.00 17.95 -25.82
CA TYR A 524 -3.35 18.30 -24.54
C TYR A 524 -1.84 18.49 -24.68
N LEU A 525 -1.32 18.67 -25.89
CA LEU A 525 0.08 18.99 -26.14
C LEU A 525 0.23 20.45 -26.60
N THR A 526 1.33 21.09 -26.19
CA THR A 526 1.77 22.34 -26.81
C THR A 526 2.33 22.06 -28.21
N THR A 527 2.45 23.08 -29.05
CA THR A 527 3.04 22.93 -30.40
C THR A 527 4.46 22.34 -30.35
N GLU A 528 5.25 22.72 -29.35
CA GLU A 528 6.59 22.17 -29.13
C GLU A 528 6.53 20.68 -28.78
N GLN A 529 5.66 20.29 -27.85
CA GLN A 529 5.48 18.90 -27.45
C GLN A 529 4.92 18.03 -28.59
N GLU A 530 4.04 18.58 -29.43
CA GLU A 530 3.51 17.89 -30.60
C GLU A 530 4.62 17.65 -31.66
N ASN A 531 5.48 18.65 -31.89
CA ASN A 531 6.66 18.48 -32.75
C ASN A 531 7.61 17.42 -32.18
N ARG A 532 7.83 17.42 -30.86
CA ARG A 532 8.63 16.37 -30.19
C ARG A 532 7.99 14.99 -30.34
N LYS A 533 6.66 14.87 -30.25
CA LYS A 533 5.95 13.59 -30.47
C LYS A 533 6.21 13.03 -31.86
N LYS A 534 6.10 13.85 -32.91
CA LYS A 534 6.41 13.46 -34.30
C LYS A 534 7.85 12.98 -34.45
N GLN A 535 8.81 13.70 -33.85
CA GLN A 535 10.21 13.27 -33.84
C GLN A 535 10.41 11.90 -33.17
N LEU A 536 9.73 11.63 -32.05
CA LEU A 536 9.80 10.34 -31.36
C LEU A 536 9.19 9.21 -32.20
N GLU A 537 8.12 9.49 -32.96
CA GLU A 537 7.53 8.56 -33.92
C GLU A 537 8.50 8.26 -35.08
N ASP A 538 9.11 9.29 -35.67
CA ASP A 538 10.13 9.14 -36.72
C ASP A 538 11.33 8.32 -36.23
N ILE A 539 11.78 8.55 -34.99
CA ILE A 539 12.86 7.77 -34.35
C ILE A 539 12.46 6.30 -34.22
N LYS A 540 11.22 6.01 -33.79
CA LYS A 540 10.71 4.64 -33.66
C LYS A 540 10.66 3.92 -35.01
N GLU A 541 10.34 4.65 -36.08
CA GLU A 541 10.26 4.13 -37.45
C GLU A 541 11.61 4.09 -38.20
N SER A 542 12.64 4.78 -37.70
CA SER A 542 13.97 4.88 -38.33
C SER A 542 14.74 3.55 -38.47
N GLY A 543 14.34 2.51 -37.73
CA GLY A 543 15.04 1.22 -37.69
C GLY A 543 16.34 1.22 -36.88
N ILE A 544 16.64 2.28 -36.13
CA ILE A 544 17.84 2.38 -35.27
C ILE A 544 17.92 1.28 -34.20
N MET A 545 16.75 0.78 -33.77
CA MET A 545 16.57 -0.27 -32.77
C MET A 545 15.25 -1.01 -33.07
N PRO A 546 15.11 -2.31 -32.76
CA PRO A 546 13.85 -3.03 -32.94
C PRO A 546 12.67 -2.33 -32.25
N LYS A 547 11.51 -2.26 -32.94
CA LYS A 547 10.31 -1.57 -32.44
C LYS A 547 9.86 -2.06 -31.06
N ALA A 548 9.99 -3.35 -30.78
CA ALA A 548 9.66 -3.96 -29.49
C ALA A 548 10.42 -3.31 -28.31
N CYS A 549 11.69 -2.93 -28.51
CA CYS A 549 12.50 -2.29 -27.46
C CYS A 549 11.97 -0.90 -27.06
N PHE A 550 11.31 -0.19 -27.97
CA PHE A 550 10.67 1.09 -27.67
C PHE A 550 9.41 0.92 -26.82
N GLU A 551 8.72 -0.22 -26.95
CA GLU A 551 7.42 -0.48 -26.33
C GLU A 551 7.51 -1.07 -24.92
N GLU A 552 8.61 -1.73 -24.56
CA GLU A 552 8.88 -2.26 -23.21
C GLU A 552 9.61 -1.23 -22.34
N PHE A 553 9.58 -1.35 -21.01
CA PHE A 553 10.20 -0.36 -20.10
C PHE A 553 9.73 1.08 -20.39
N ARG A 554 8.41 1.27 -20.52
CA ARG A 554 7.73 2.52 -20.94
C ARG A 554 8.06 3.76 -20.08
N THR A 555 8.65 3.58 -18.91
CA THR A 555 9.06 4.68 -18.02
C THR A 555 10.44 5.27 -18.37
N ILE A 556 11.17 4.71 -19.36
CA ILE A 556 12.49 5.20 -19.80
C ILE A 556 12.35 5.85 -21.20
N SER A 557 13.00 7.00 -21.41
CA SER A 557 12.94 7.74 -22.67
C SER A 557 13.57 6.99 -23.84
N TYR A 558 13.18 7.34 -25.06
CA TYR A 558 13.73 6.72 -26.28
C TYR A 558 15.22 7.03 -26.45
N ASP A 559 15.65 8.24 -26.13
CA ASP A 559 17.06 8.64 -26.21
C ASP A 559 17.96 7.81 -25.28
N ASP A 560 17.53 7.59 -24.03
CA ASP A 560 18.28 6.76 -23.07
C ASP A 560 18.36 5.30 -23.55
N LYS A 561 17.28 4.77 -24.16
CA LYS A 561 17.27 3.42 -24.75
C LYS A 561 18.23 3.30 -25.93
N ILE A 562 18.21 4.26 -26.85
CA ILE A 562 19.08 4.30 -28.03
C ILE A 562 20.54 4.42 -27.61
N TYR A 563 20.85 5.29 -26.65
CA TYR A 563 22.18 5.43 -26.09
C TYR A 563 22.70 4.09 -25.56
N LEU A 564 21.89 3.41 -24.74
CA LEU A 564 22.27 2.12 -24.16
C LEU A 564 22.43 1.04 -25.23
N TYR A 565 21.52 0.96 -26.20
CA TYR A 565 21.60 0.01 -27.31
C TYR A 565 22.89 0.19 -28.13
N ASN A 566 23.21 1.43 -28.51
CA ASN A 566 24.44 1.76 -29.23
C ASN A 566 25.71 1.49 -28.42
N THR A 567 25.64 1.62 -27.10
CA THR A 567 26.77 1.32 -26.20
C THR A 567 27.01 -0.19 -26.13
N ILE A 568 25.94 -0.98 -25.97
CA ILE A 568 26.00 -2.44 -26.01
C ILE A 568 26.52 -2.94 -27.37
N ALA A 569 26.09 -2.32 -28.46
CA ALA A 569 26.54 -2.68 -29.81
C ALA A 569 28.06 -2.48 -30.04
N ARG A 570 28.73 -1.70 -29.18
CA ARG A 570 30.18 -1.43 -29.23
C ARG A 570 30.98 -2.30 -28.26
N PHE A 571 30.35 -3.25 -27.57
CA PHE A 571 31.04 -4.14 -26.64
C PHE A 571 32.16 -4.93 -27.33
N SER A 572 33.32 -4.99 -26.67
CA SER A 572 34.43 -5.82 -27.13
C SER A 572 34.15 -7.31 -26.85
N THR A 573 34.92 -8.21 -27.48
CA THR A 573 34.86 -9.65 -27.18
C THR A 573 35.02 -9.92 -25.68
N THR A 574 35.94 -9.20 -25.02
CA THR A 574 36.18 -9.30 -23.58
C THR A 574 34.99 -8.83 -22.76
N ASP A 575 34.24 -7.83 -23.22
CA ASP A 575 33.02 -7.37 -22.53
C ASP A 575 31.90 -8.40 -22.66
N HIS A 576 31.72 -8.98 -23.84
CA HIS A 576 30.79 -10.11 -24.02
C HIS A 576 31.17 -11.32 -23.14
N GLU A 577 32.46 -11.62 -22.99
CA GLU A 577 32.95 -12.67 -22.09
C GLU A 577 32.64 -12.35 -20.62
N LYS A 578 32.81 -11.11 -20.16
CA LYS A 578 32.47 -10.71 -18.78
C LYS A 578 30.97 -10.91 -18.49
N ILE A 579 30.10 -10.54 -19.43
CA ILE A 579 28.64 -10.75 -19.28
C ILE A 579 28.30 -12.23 -19.31
N THR A 580 28.85 -12.99 -20.25
CA THR A 580 28.63 -14.44 -20.34
C THR A 580 29.10 -15.16 -19.08
N GLU A 581 30.25 -14.77 -18.52
CA GLU A 581 30.77 -15.34 -17.28
C GLU A 581 29.91 -14.95 -16.07
N LEU A 582 29.36 -13.73 -16.03
CA LEU A 582 28.37 -13.35 -15.02
C LEU A 582 27.14 -14.24 -15.09
N ILE A 583 26.57 -14.42 -16.29
CA ILE A 583 25.39 -15.27 -16.51
C ILE A 583 25.71 -16.70 -16.06
N ARG A 584 26.82 -17.27 -16.54
CA ARG A 584 27.24 -18.65 -16.22
C ARG A 584 27.47 -18.86 -14.72
N ARG A 585 28.21 -17.95 -14.06
CA ARG A 585 28.47 -18.06 -12.60
C ARG A 585 27.21 -17.86 -11.78
N TYR A 586 26.34 -16.96 -12.18
CA TYR A 586 25.10 -16.73 -11.45
C TYR A 586 24.13 -17.90 -11.63
N VAL A 587 23.91 -18.36 -12.87
CA VAL A 587 23.04 -19.49 -13.21
C VAL A 587 23.57 -20.81 -12.63
N GLY A 588 24.88 -21.04 -12.63
CA GLY A 588 25.46 -22.29 -12.12
C GLY A 588 25.78 -22.28 -10.63
N GLN A 589 26.41 -21.22 -10.12
CA GLN A 589 26.98 -21.18 -8.76
C GLN A 589 26.29 -20.19 -7.81
N ARG A 590 25.33 -19.40 -8.30
CA ARG A 590 24.65 -18.32 -7.54
C ARG A 590 25.63 -17.33 -6.90
N LYS A 591 26.79 -17.16 -7.53
CA LYS A 591 27.83 -16.19 -7.12
C LYS A 591 27.78 -14.98 -8.01
N SER A 592 27.99 -13.80 -7.43
CA SER A 592 28.24 -12.60 -8.23
C SER A 592 29.58 -12.71 -8.95
N TYR A 593 29.65 -12.17 -10.16
CA TYR A 593 30.89 -11.95 -10.88
C TYR A 593 31.13 -10.45 -10.97
N LEU A 594 32.02 -9.94 -10.11
CA LEU A 594 32.24 -8.50 -9.95
C LEU A 594 32.54 -7.79 -11.28
N PRO A 595 33.45 -8.29 -12.16
CA PRO A 595 33.74 -7.61 -13.42
C PRO A 595 32.53 -7.46 -14.35
N GLY A 596 31.65 -8.47 -14.41
CA GLY A 596 30.43 -8.40 -15.20
C GLY A 596 29.39 -7.44 -14.61
N LEU A 597 29.22 -7.43 -13.28
CA LEU A 597 28.34 -6.46 -12.62
C LEU A 597 28.85 -5.03 -12.78
N GLU A 598 30.15 -4.83 -12.64
CA GLU A 598 30.78 -3.51 -12.81
C GLU A 598 30.59 -3.00 -14.25
N LEU A 599 30.80 -3.87 -15.26
CA LEU A 599 30.54 -3.52 -16.66
C LEU A 599 29.10 -3.06 -16.87
N ILE A 600 28.11 -3.78 -16.32
CA ILE A 600 26.69 -3.38 -16.40
C ILE A 600 26.50 -2.01 -15.74
N CYS A 601 27.02 -1.82 -14.51
CA CYS A 601 26.89 -0.56 -13.78
C CYS A 601 27.47 0.62 -14.56
N GLN A 602 28.66 0.45 -15.15
CA GLN A 602 29.31 1.47 -15.98
C GLN A 602 28.52 1.77 -17.26
N THR A 603 27.94 0.73 -17.88
CA THR A 603 27.15 0.86 -19.10
C THR A 603 25.85 1.65 -18.86
N ILE A 604 25.15 1.38 -17.75
CA ILE A 604 23.90 2.07 -17.43
C ILE A 604 24.12 3.45 -16.81
N ARG A 605 25.31 3.75 -16.27
CA ARG A 605 25.63 5.01 -15.55
C ARG A 605 25.05 6.27 -16.24
N PRO A 606 25.24 6.50 -17.56
CA PRO A 606 24.86 7.76 -18.20
C PRO A 606 23.35 7.98 -18.29
N ILE A 607 22.55 6.93 -18.15
CA ILE A 607 21.08 6.99 -18.25
C ILE A 607 20.39 6.99 -16.87
N ILE A 608 21.15 6.90 -15.77
CA ILE A 608 20.62 6.94 -14.41
C ILE A 608 20.20 8.37 -14.08
N LYS A 609 18.92 8.57 -13.77
CA LYS A 609 18.40 9.88 -13.35
C LYS A 609 18.31 10.06 -11.83
N ASN A 610 18.40 8.97 -11.06
CA ASN A 610 18.31 9.01 -9.60
C ASN A 610 19.66 9.32 -8.96
N ASP A 611 19.75 10.43 -8.22
CA ASP A 611 21.00 10.92 -7.61
C ASP A 611 21.68 9.89 -6.69
N ASN A 612 20.90 9.17 -5.86
CA ASN A 612 21.46 8.17 -4.95
C ASN A 612 22.04 6.99 -5.70
N LEU A 613 21.35 6.51 -6.73
CA LEU A 613 21.84 5.41 -7.55
C LEU A 613 23.08 5.85 -8.36
N CYS A 614 23.06 7.07 -8.90
CA CYS A 614 24.21 7.67 -9.57
C CYS A 614 25.42 7.69 -8.62
N TYR A 615 25.25 8.21 -7.40
CA TYR A 615 26.29 8.19 -6.38
C TYR A 615 26.85 6.79 -6.11
N TYR A 616 26.01 5.75 -6.04
CA TYR A 616 26.47 4.38 -5.82
C TYR A 616 27.25 3.77 -6.99
N VAL A 617 27.02 4.26 -8.21
CA VAL A 617 27.71 3.81 -9.43
C VAL A 617 28.98 4.61 -9.67
N GLU A 618 29.02 5.88 -9.30
CA GLU A 618 30.17 6.77 -9.53
C GLU A 618 31.26 6.66 -8.46
N ASN A 619 30.90 6.22 -7.26
CA ASN A 619 31.81 6.14 -6.13
C ASN A 619 32.10 4.68 -5.78
N GLY A 620 33.30 4.42 -5.28
CA GLY A 620 33.80 3.08 -4.98
C GLY A 620 34.68 3.03 -3.75
N ASN A 621 35.14 1.83 -3.39
CA ASN A 621 36.23 1.68 -2.41
C ASN A 621 37.56 2.04 -3.09
N ASP A 622 38.66 2.17 -2.33
CA ASP A 622 39.99 2.59 -2.82
C ASP A 622 40.63 1.68 -3.91
N GLN A 623 39.92 0.64 -4.39
CA GLN A 623 40.33 -0.18 -5.52
C GLN A 623 39.73 0.36 -6.83
N PRO A 624 40.54 0.66 -7.86
CA PRO A 624 40.03 1.12 -9.14
C PRO A 624 39.08 0.10 -9.78
N GLY A 625 37.90 0.56 -10.21
CA GLY A 625 36.90 -0.25 -10.93
C GLY A 625 35.94 -1.06 -10.05
N ASN A 626 35.60 -0.60 -8.85
CA ASN A 626 34.57 -1.24 -8.01
C ASN A 626 33.63 -0.20 -7.39
N CYS A 627 32.49 0.05 -8.05
CA CYS A 627 31.49 0.97 -7.52
C CYS A 627 30.79 0.40 -6.27
N TYR A 628 30.27 1.26 -5.40
CA TYR A 628 29.57 0.85 -4.18
C TYR A 628 28.40 -0.09 -4.49
N LEU A 629 27.72 0.13 -5.62
CA LEU A 629 26.59 -0.68 -6.05
C LEU A 629 26.95 -2.17 -6.17
N VAL A 630 28.12 -2.53 -6.71
CA VAL A 630 28.56 -3.93 -6.85
C VAL A 630 28.73 -4.60 -5.49
N GLY A 631 29.34 -3.91 -4.53
CA GLY A 631 29.48 -4.39 -3.16
C GLY A 631 28.12 -4.57 -2.46
N MET A 632 27.19 -3.64 -2.70
CA MET A 632 25.85 -3.66 -2.13
C MET A 632 24.96 -4.77 -2.72
N ILE A 633 25.04 -5.00 -4.04
CA ILE A 633 24.39 -6.12 -4.74
C ILE A 633 24.95 -7.45 -4.25
N SER A 634 26.28 -7.58 -4.14
CA SER A 634 26.92 -8.80 -3.61
C SER A 634 26.52 -9.06 -2.16
N ALA A 635 26.45 -7.99 -1.37
CA ALA A 635 25.74 -7.86 -0.10
C ALA A 635 24.43 -8.67 -0.05
N PHE A 636 23.51 -8.24 -0.92
CA PHE A 636 22.16 -8.75 -1.02
C PHE A 636 22.07 -10.17 -1.59
N ILE A 637 22.85 -10.51 -2.64
CA ILE A 637 22.83 -11.85 -3.24
C ILE A 637 23.20 -12.92 -2.20
N SER A 638 24.13 -12.61 -1.29
CA SER A 638 24.65 -13.58 -0.31
C SER A 638 23.62 -14.02 0.74
N LYS A 639 22.85 -13.09 1.33
CA LYS A 639 21.92 -13.35 2.46
C LYS A 639 20.64 -12.50 2.40
N GLY A 640 20.28 -11.97 1.25
CA GLY A 640 19.12 -11.10 1.07
C GLY A 640 19.21 -9.82 1.91
N PHE A 641 18.07 -9.45 2.51
CA PHE A 641 17.97 -8.23 3.34
C PHE A 641 18.94 -8.23 4.53
N SER A 642 19.11 -9.37 5.22
CA SER A 642 20.04 -9.45 6.36
C SER A 642 21.49 -9.25 5.90
N GLY A 643 21.85 -9.75 4.72
CA GLY A 643 23.15 -9.47 4.07
C GLY A 643 23.41 -7.98 3.90
N SER A 644 22.42 -7.25 3.37
CA SER A 644 22.49 -5.78 3.24
C SER A 644 22.54 -5.07 4.59
N VAL A 645 21.78 -5.52 5.60
CA VAL A 645 21.83 -4.95 6.96
C VAL A 645 23.22 -5.11 7.56
N ASN A 646 23.80 -6.31 7.50
CA ASN A 646 25.13 -6.57 8.05
C ASN A 646 26.21 -5.71 7.39
N TYR A 647 26.11 -5.48 6.07
CA TYR A 647 26.99 -4.57 5.33
C TYR A 647 26.97 -3.16 5.92
N TYR A 648 25.79 -2.61 6.21
CA TYR A 648 25.68 -1.26 6.78
C TYR A 648 25.96 -1.20 8.28
N ILE A 649 25.60 -2.22 9.06
CA ILE A 649 25.94 -2.28 10.50
C ILE A 649 27.46 -2.20 10.69
N LYS A 650 28.24 -2.86 9.82
CA LYS A 650 29.70 -2.79 9.86
C LYS A 650 30.23 -1.36 9.60
N LYS A 651 29.55 -0.59 8.75
CA LYS A 651 29.96 0.78 8.39
C LYS A 651 29.48 1.85 9.38
N GLU A 652 28.28 1.67 9.92
CA GLU A 652 27.62 2.68 10.77
C GLU A 652 27.85 2.49 12.27
N GLU A 653 28.25 1.28 12.68
CA GLU A 653 28.37 0.88 14.10
C GLU A 653 27.08 1.02 14.93
N ASP A 654 25.94 1.24 14.28
CA ASP A 654 24.61 1.39 14.87
C ASP A 654 23.60 0.51 14.12
N VAL A 655 22.86 -0.33 14.87
CA VAL A 655 21.92 -1.30 14.31
C VAL A 655 20.73 -0.62 13.65
N ASP A 656 20.12 0.37 14.33
CA ASP A 656 18.94 1.06 13.80
C ASP A 656 19.28 1.80 12.49
N LYS A 657 20.42 2.51 12.48
CA LYS A 657 20.94 3.23 11.31
C LYS A 657 21.34 2.28 10.18
N GLY A 658 21.98 1.16 10.52
CA GLY A 658 22.33 0.10 9.58
C GLY A 658 21.10 -0.46 8.87
N VAL A 659 20.04 -0.79 9.64
CA VAL A 659 18.75 -1.25 9.09
C VAL A 659 18.10 -0.18 8.23
N ARG A 660 18.08 1.10 8.66
CA ARG A 660 17.50 2.18 7.85
C ARG A 660 18.18 2.33 6.49
N LYS A 661 19.52 2.31 6.44
CA LYS A 661 20.30 2.41 5.19
C LYS A 661 20.09 1.17 4.30
N ALA A 662 20.14 -0.02 4.88
CA ALA A 662 19.89 -1.26 4.14
C ALA A 662 18.50 -1.29 3.51
N ALA A 663 17.46 -0.91 4.26
CA ALA A 663 16.11 -0.86 3.75
C ALA A 663 15.89 0.22 2.69
N ASN A 664 16.53 1.39 2.82
CA ASN A 664 16.49 2.39 1.77
C ASN A 664 17.10 1.86 0.47
N PHE A 665 18.25 1.19 0.56
CA PHE A 665 18.84 0.54 -0.60
C PHE A 665 17.94 -0.57 -1.16
N VAL A 666 17.58 -1.57 -0.37
CA VAL A 666 16.87 -2.76 -0.87
C VAL A 666 15.46 -2.42 -1.39
N PHE A 667 14.66 -1.68 -0.61
CA PHE A 667 13.25 -1.49 -0.93
C PHE A 667 12.97 -0.30 -1.84
N ASN A 668 13.87 0.69 -1.94
CA ASN A 668 13.65 1.84 -2.81
C ASN A 668 14.55 1.81 -4.04
N MET A 669 15.80 1.36 -3.91
CA MET A 669 16.78 1.38 -5.01
C MET A 669 16.88 0.03 -5.71
N LEU A 670 17.15 -1.06 -4.98
CA LEU A 670 17.47 -2.35 -5.59
C LEU A 670 16.29 -2.94 -6.37
N ARG A 671 15.15 -3.15 -5.69
CA ARG A 671 13.98 -3.82 -6.28
C ARG A 671 13.30 -3.04 -7.41
N TYR A 672 13.54 -1.74 -7.51
CA TYR A 672 12.87 -0.86 -8.48
C TYR A 672 13.89 -0.23 -9.43
N GLN A 673 14.77 0.63 -8.92
CA GLN A 673 15.71 1.38 -9.77
C GLN A 673 16.75 0.48 -10.44
N VAL A 674 17.43 -0.38 -9.66
CA VAL A 674 18.47 -1.28 -10.20
C VAL A 674 17.86 -2.30 -11.14
N VAL A 675 16.76 -2.97 -10.72
CA VAL A 675 16.04 -3.95 -11.56
C VAL A 675 15.56 -3.33 -12.87
N LYS A 676 15.04 -2.09 -12.84
CA LYS A 676 14.60 -1.39 -14.06
C LYS A 676 15.75 -1.17 -15.04
N TYR A 677 16.87 -0.59 -14.61
CA TYR A 677 18.01 -0.33 -15.51
C TYR A 677 18.74 -1.60 -15.95
N PHE A 678 18.89 -2.58 -15.05
CA PHE A 678 19.44 -3.90 -15.39
C PHE A 678 18.49 -4.67 -16.33
N GLY A 679 17.18 -4.50 -16.16
CA GLY A 679 16.15 -5.08 -17.01
C GLY A 679 16.21 -4.51 -18.42
N LEU A 680 16.32 -3.18 -18.54
CA LEU A 680 16.53 -2.55 -19.85
C LEU A 680 17.84 -3.01 -20.50
N PHE A 681 18.93 -3.06 -19.74
CA PHE A 681 20.20 -3.63 -20.22
C PHE A 681 20.00 -5.06 -20.74
N ASN A 682 19.30 -5.90 -19.99
CA ASN A 682 19.03 -7.29 -20.38
C ASN A 682 18.25 -7.39 -21.69
N LEU A 683 17.17 -6.62 -21.82
CA LEU A 683 16.35 -6.58 -23.04
C LEU A 683 17.20 -6.20 -24.26
N LEU A 684 17.94 -5.10 -24.16
CA LEU A 684 18.74 -4.58 -25.26
C LEU A 684 19.92 -5.50 -25.59
N TYR A 685 20.56 -6.08 -24.59
CA TYR A 685 21.64 -7.05 -24.75
C TYR A 685 21.15 -8.30 -25.49
N LYS A 686 20.00 -8.86 -25.10
CA LYS A 686 19.43 -10.04 -25.75
C LYS A 686 19.03 -9.77 -27.19
N GLN A 687 18.42 -8.62 -27.45
CA GLN A 687 18.03 -8.20 -28.79
C GLN A 687 19.26 -8.05 -29.69
N PHE A 688 20.32 -7.40 -29.20
CA PHE A 688 21.57 -7.28 -29.93
C PHE A 688 22.22 -8.65 -30.21
N GLU A 689 22.33 -9.50 -29.20
CA GLU A 689 22.92 -10.83 -29.35
C GLU A 689 22.10 -11.75 -30.26
N SER A 690 20.78 -11.63 -30.25
CA SER A 690 19.86 -12.34 -31.14
C SER A 690 20.12 -11.97 -32.59
N ILE A 691 20.21 -10.66 -32.88
CA ILE A 691 20.54 -10.16 -34.22
C ILE A 691 21.94 -10.62 -34.63
N ARG A 692 22.93 -10.52 -33.74
CA ARG A 692 24.33 -10.92 -34.01
C ARG A 692 24.47 -12.41 -34.31
N LYS A 693 23.68 -13.26 -33.64
CA LYS A 693 23.71 -14.73 -33.78
C LYS A 693 22.71 -15.28 -34.78
N GLY A 694 21.73 -14.49 -35.22
CA GLY A 694 20.65 -14.94 -36.11
C GLY A 694 19.67 -15.92 -35.44
N VAL A 695 19.45 -15.81 -34.14
CA VAL A 695 18.56 -16.69 -33.34
C VAL A 695 17.38 -15.92 -32.77
N ASN A 696 16.32 -16.61 -32.34
CA ASN A 696 15.22 -15.94 -31.64
C ASN A 696 15.73 -15.30 -30.32
N VAL A 697 15.22 -14.13 -29.98
CA VAL A 697 15.56 -13.39 -28.74
C VAL A 697 15.32 -14.23 -27.50
N ASP A 698 14.30 -15.09 -27.51
CA ASP A 698 13.98 -15.98 -26.39
C ASP A 698 15.04 -17.05 -26.15
N GLU A 699 15.84 -17.40 -27.16
CA GLU A 699 16.94 -18.37 -27.07
C GLU A 699 18.23 -17.75 -26.51
N VAL A 700 18.31 -16.42 -26.44
CA VAL A 700 19.48 -15.74 -25.90
C VAL A 700 19.43 -15.73 -24.37
N ASN A 701 20.43 -16.35 -23.75
CA ASN A 701 20.63 -16.27 -22.30
C ASN A 701 20.99 -14.84 -21.88
N GLY A 702 20.24 -14.29 -20.93
CA GLY A 702 20.52 -13.01 -20.30
C GLY A 702 20.75 -13.14 -18.80
N ILE A 703 20.59 -12.01 -18.11
CA ILE A 703 20.68 -11.89 -16.65
C ILE A 703 19.31 -12.03 -15.97
N GLU A 704 18.33 -12.68 -16.60
CA GLU A 704 16.96 -12.84 -16.05
C GLU A 704 16.98 -13.45 -14.65
N ALA A 705 17.77 -14.51 -14.45
CA ALA A 705 17.88 -15.16 -13.15
C ALA A 705 18.37 -14.19 -12.05
N LEU A 706 19.29 -13.28 -12.41
CA LEU A 706 19.75 -12.24 -11.49
C LEU A 706 18.63 -11.23 -11.22
N LEU A 707 17.93 -10.76 -12.25
CA LEU A 707 16.81 -9.83 -12.11
C LEU A 707 15.72 -10.39 -11.20
N LEU A 708 15.32 -11.64 -11.40
CA LEU A 708 14.33 -12.33 -10.55
C LEU A 708 14.79 -12.36 -9.08
N ARG A 709 16.07 -12.62 -8.82
CA ARG A 709 16.61 -12.55 -7.46
C ARG A 709 16.59 -11.14 -6.89
N LEU A 710 16.97 -10.14 -7.66
CA LEU A 710 17.02 -8.75 -7.17
C LEU A 710 15.62 -8.20 -6.87
N GLU A 711 14.63 -8.58 -7.68
CA GLU A 711 13.24 -8.13 -7.55
C GLU A 711 12.48 -8.91 -6.46
N TYR A 712 12.46 -10.25 -6.58
CA TYR A 712 11.65 -11.13 -5.73
C TYR A 712 12.43 -11.78 -4.59
N SER A 713 13.77 -11.68 -4.55
CA SER A 713 14.59 -12.49 -3.62
C SER A 713 14.42 -14.01 -3.81
N ALA A 714 13.93 -14.43 -4.98
CA ALA A 714 13.54 -15.80 -5.32
C ALA A 714 14.11 -16.20 -6.68
N ASP A 715 14.25 -17.51 -6.90
CA ASP A 715 14.77 -18.08 -8.15
C ASP A 715 13.69 -18.81 -8.97
N THR A 716 12.64 -19.27 -8.31
CA THR A 716 11.63 -20.19 -8.86
C THR A 716 10.23 -19.58 -8.84
N ARG A 717 9.25 -20.18 -9.52
CA ARG A 717 7.89 -19.60 -9.59
C ARG A 717 7.23 -19.62 -8.21
N LEU A 718 7.31 -20.74 -7.51
CA LEU A 718 6.82 -20.96 -6.15
C LEU A 718 7.52 -20.01 -5.18
N GLY A 719 8.85 -19.86 -5.27
CA GLY A 719 9.59 -18.89 -4.46
C GLY A 719 9.11 -17.45 -4.67
N ARG A 720 8.79 -17.06 -5.92
CA ARG A 720 8.23 -15.73 -6.21
C ARG A 720 6.85 -15.53 -5.62
N GLN A 721 5.94 -16.51 -5.76
CA GLN A 721 4.61 -16.46 -5.13
C GLN A 721 4.72 -16.30 -3.61
N VAL A 722 5.63 -17.03 -2.99
CA VAL A 722 5.89 -16.96 -1.54
C VAL A 722 6.47 -15.61 -1.12
N SER A 723 7.35 -15.03 -1.94
CA SER A 723 7.87 -13.68 -1.71
C SER A 723 6.78 -12.61 -1.79
N ASP A 724 5.83 -12.77 -2.70
CA ASP A 724 4.68 -11.87 -2.88
C ASP A 724 3.66 -11.92 -1.75
N ILE A 725 3.47 -13.11 -1.19
CA ILE A 725 2.71 -13.29 0.05
C ILE A 725 3.39 -12.55 1.21
N GLY A 726 4.68 -12.24 1.07
CA GLY A 726 5.46 -11.49 2.05
C GLY A 726 6.20 -12.41 3.00
N ALA A 727 6.80 -13.51 2.54
CA ALA A 727 7.59 -14.40 3.39
C ALA A 727 9.01 -13.87 3.70
N SER A 728 9.67 -14.47 4.69
CA SER A 728 11.09 -14.22 4.96
C SER A 728 11.98 -14.78 3.85
N PHE A 729 13.23 -14.29 3.77
CA PHE A 729 14.19 -14.77 2.77
C PHE A 729 14.48 -16.28 2.88
N ASN A 730 14.60 -16.83 4.09
CA ASN A 730 14.87 -18.26 4.25
C ASN A 730 13.65 -19.10 3.87
N VAL A 731 12.44 -18.62 4.16
CA VAL A 731 11.20 -19.28 3.72
C VAL A 731 11.13 -19.28 2.18
N VAL A 732 11.39 -18.15 1.52
CA VAL A 732 11.48 -18.10 0.05
C VAL A 732 12.52 -19.09 -0.48
N LYS A 733 13.70 -19.15 0.15
CA LYS A 733 14.77 -20.09 -0.23
C LYS A 733 14.33 -21.55 -0.05
N TYR A 734 13.58 -21.87 1.01
CA TYR A 734 13.02 -23.21 1.22
C TYR A 734 12.10 -23.60 0.06
N TYR A 735 11.20 -22.72 -0.37
CA TYR A 735 10.33 -22.98 -1.51
C TYR A 735 11.08 -23.03 -2.86
N ASP A 736 12.14 -22.23 -3.03
CA ASP A 736 13.04 -22.35 -4.19
C ASP A 736 13.71 -23.73 -4.27
N ILE A 737 14.10 -24.30 -3.14
CA ILE A 737 14.70 -25.64 -3.08
C ILE A 737 13.64 -26.72 -3.31
N LYS A 738 12.45 -26.55 -2.73
CA LYS A 738 11.31 -27.45 -2.88
C LYS A 738 10.87 -27.60 -4.34
N GLU A 739 10.76 -26.50 -5.09
CA GLU A 739 10.39 -26.56 -6.52
C GLU A 739 11.50 -27.16 -7.40
N LYS A 740 12.77 -26.89 -7.09
CA LYS A 740 13.90 -27.44 -7.87
C LYS A 740 14.17 -28.92 -7.61
N ASN A 741 13.75 -29.45 -6.46
CA ASN A 741 14.07 -30.82 -6.04
C ASN A 741 12.80 -31.55 -5.56
N PRO A 742 11.77 -31.73 -6.41
CA PRO A 742 10.47 -32.28 -5.99
C PRO A 742 10.58 -33.69 -5.41
N ASP A 743 11.50 -34.51 -5.91
CA ASP A 743 11.67 -35.91 -5.51
C ASP A 743 12.73 -36.13 -4.41
N ASN A 744 13.45 -35.08 -3.99
CA ASN A 744 14.51 -35.19 -2.99
C ASN A 744 14.04 -34.66 -1.62
N SER A 745 13.26 -35.49 -0.93
CA SER A 745 12.70 -35.15 0.39
C SER A 745 13.76 -34.90 1.45
N GLU A 746 14.95 -35.48 1.31
CA GLU A 746 16.07 -35.32 2.26
C GLU A 746 16.60 -33.88 2.22
N ILE A 747 16.95 -33.37 1.03
CA ILE A 747 17.41 -31.98 0.85
C ILE A 747 16.33 -30.98 1.29
N VAL A 748 15.07 -31.23 0.93
CA VAL A 748 13.97 -30.34 1.33
C VAL A 748 13.80 -30.35 2.86
N GLY A 749 13.94 -31.51 3.50
CA GLY A 749 13.91 -31.67 4.96
C GLY A 749 15.05 -30.96 5.67
N GLU A 750 16.28 -31.03 5.15
CA GLU A 750 17.43 -30.30 5.69
C GLU A 750 17.19 -28.79 5.74
N TYR A 751 16.71 -28.22 4.63
CA TYR A 751 16.40 -26.79 4.56
C TYR A 751 15.24 -26.40 5.48
N TYR A 752 14.21 -27.23 5.60
CA TYR A 752 13.11 -27.00 6.54
C TYR A 752 13.61 -27.00 8.00
N ASN A 753 14.52 -27.91 8.34
CA ASN A 753 15.05 -28.03 9.70
C ASN A 753 15.93 -26.83 10.10
N GLN A 754 16.55 -26.15 9.14
CA GLN A 754 17.33 -24.91 9.38
C GLN A 754 16.45 -23.69 9.70
N LEU A 755 15.14 -23.75 9.40
CA LEU A 755 14.22 -22.66 9.69
C LEU A 755 13.92 -22.57 11.19
N ASP A 756 13.76 -21.34 11.67
CA ASP A 756 13.32 -21.12 13.05
C ASP A 756 11.80 -21.31 13.21
N ASP A 757 11.33 -21.23 14.46
CA ASP A 757 9.93 -21.47 14.80
C ASP A 757 8.97 -20.47 14.14
N TYR A 758 9.41 -19.21 13.94
CA TYR A 758 8.61 -18.19 13.26
C TYR A 758 8.45 -18.53 11.77
N GLU A 759 9.54 -18.93 11.13
CA GLU A 759 9.58 -19.30 9.72
C GLU A 759 8.76 -20.57 9.45
N LYS A 760 8.85 -21.58 10.32
CA LYS A 760 8.02 -22.81 10.25
C LYS A 760 6.53 -22.51 10.45
N TYR A 761 6.19 -21.66 11.41
CA TYR A 761 4.82 -21.21 11.60
C TYR A 761 4.25 -20.51 10.36
N ASN A 762 5.04 -19.62 9.74
CA ASN A 762 4.63 -18.95 8.51
C ASN A 762 4.44 -19.90 7.34
N ILE A 763 5.26 -20.94 7.21
CA ILE A 763 5.09 -21.96 6.16
C ILE A 763 3.70 -22.59 6.24
N THR A 764 3.22 -22.91 7.44
CA THR A 764 1.88 -23.50 7.62
C THR A 764 0.79 -22.59 7.07
N LYS A 765 0.90 -21.27 7.30
CA LYS A 765 -0.04 -20.27 6.77
C LYS A 765 0.09 -20.10 5.26
N ILE A 766 1.31 -20.08 4.73
CA ILE A 766 1.59 -19.92 3.30
C ILE A 766 1.06 -21.12 2.50
N ASN A 767 1.19 -22.34 3.03
CA ASN A 767 0.64 -23.57 2.42
C ASN A 767 -0.90 -23.57 2.33
N GLN A 768 -1.62 -22.68 3.02
CA GLN A 768 -3.07 -22.54 2.86
C GLN A 768 -3.44 -21.65 1.65
N ILE A 769 -2.47 -20.88 1.16
CA ILE A 769 -2.63 -19.91 0.07
C ILE A 769 -2.18 -20.54 -1.25
N LEU A 770 -1.01 -21.16 -1.24
CA LEU A 770 -0.50 -22.00 -2.32
C LEU A 770 -1.44 -23.20 -2.53
#